data_AF-A0A552YZD4-F1
#
_entry.id   AF-A0A552YZD4-F1
#
_cell.length_a   1.000
_cell.length_b   1.000
_cell.length_c   1.000
_cell.angle_alpha   90.00
_cell.angle_beta   90.00
_cell.angle_gamma   90.00
#
_symmetry.space_group_name_H-M   'P 1'
#
loop_
_entity.id
_entity.type
_entity.pdbx_description
1 polymer ?
#
loop_
_entity_poly.entity_id
_entity_poly.type
_entity_poly.pdbx_seq_one_letter_code
_entity_poly.pdbx_strand_id
1 'polypeptide(L)'
;MKLTDSVQFLKGVGPKSVENFHKLGIFTVQDLLLYFPFRYEDFASRSVFELVDGEKATIIGTVVTPANVQYYGFKRNRLSFKIKEGEAVVAVSFFNQPYLADKVEVGKEIAVYGKWEQAKQQLMGMKVVAQVDDGLEPVYHLTAGMKQSQLVKVIHQVFESDLLSELPENLPEFLIKKYRLMNRQEAVLAMHFPEDTEAHKQALRRVKFEELFMFQLKLQALKNKEKSGRAGLEVVFEQGEIDQKISELPFELTDAQLSALSEILTDMKSPYHMNRLLQGDVGSGKTVVASLAMYAACLANFQAAIMVPTEILARQHFANLKALFPELQISLLVSGLKVAERREILADLVSGHTHMVVGTHALIQEGVDFYNLGLVITDEQHRFGVNQRKILREKGQNPDVLMMTATPIPRTLAITAFGDMDVSIIDELPKGRQPITTRWVKHEQFSEVLSWIKAEVAKDSQVYFISPLIEESETLDLKNAEALFAELNEYFGLFAKIGLLHGKMKNDEKDQIMQEFKAKKLDILVSTTVIEVGVDVPNATIMVIMDADRFGLSQLHQLRGRVGRGTKKSYAILVANPKSDSGKQRMKIMTETQNGFILAEEDLKMRGSGEIFGLRQSGLPEFIAADLVNDYNILEVARKEAVEIFKNADEFPDLIAQVNVDGGFD
;
A
#
# COMPACT_ATOMS: atom_id res chain seq x y z
N MET A 1 19.69 36.75 -14.58
CA MET A 1 19.17 35.38 -14.79
C MET A 1 17.95 35.26 -13.91
N LYS A 2 16.94 34.49 -14.29
CA LYS A 2 15.73 34.24 -13.51
C LYS A 2 15.59 32.74 -13.27
N LEU A 3 14.79 32.37 -12.27
CA LEU A 3 14.48 30.98 -11.98
C LEU A 3 13.90 30.20 -13.17
N THR A 4 13.13 30.87 -14.02
CA THR A 4 12.51 30.29 -15.22
C THR A 4 13.45 30.18 -16.42
N ASP A 5 14.67 30.74 -16.34
CA ASP A 5 15.62 30.67 -17.46
C ASP A 5 16.13 29.24 -17.63
N SER A 6 16.41 28.85 -18.88
CA SER A 6 16.94 27.53 -19.19
C SER A 6 18.33 27.32 -18.58
N VAL A 7 18.61 26.10 -18.11
CA VAL A 7 19.93 25.70 -17.57
C VAL A 7 21.08 25.89 -18.57
N GLN A 8 20.80 26.00 -19.87
CA GLN A 8 21.80 26.28 -20.91
C GLN A 8 22.55 27.59 -20.71
N PHE A 9 21.97 28.55 -19.97
CA PHE A 9 22.61 29.84 -19.70
C PHE A 9 23.60 29.78 -18.53
N LEU A 10 23.67 28.64 -17.81
CA LEU A 10 24.64 28.41 -16.76
C LEU A 10 26.03 28.14 -17.34
N LYS A 11 27.06 28.62 -16.64
CA LYS A 11 28.43 28.55 -17.11
C LYS A 11 28.90 27.10 -17.04
N GLY A 12 29.38 26.56 -18.16
CA GLY A 12 29.79 25.15 -18.25
C GLY A 12 28.69 24.17 -18.68
N VAL A 13 27.47 24.67 -18.92
CA VAL A 13 26.37 23.89 -19.51
C VAL A 13 26.30 24.18 -21.02
N GLY A 14 27.17 23.53 -21.79
CA GLY A 14 27.14 23.63 -23.26
C GLY A 14 26.01 22.81 -23.90
N PRO A 15 25.74 22.93 -25.22
CA PRO A 15 24.60 22.31 -25.89
C PRO A 15 24.47 20.79 -25.68
N LYS A 16 25.60 20.07 -25.68
CA LYS A 16 25.64 18.62 -25.39
C LYS A 16 25.37 18.27 -23.92
N SER A 17 25.71 19.17 -22.99
CA SER A 17 25.44 18.98 -21.57
C SER A 17 23.97 19.22 -21.25
N VAL A 18 23.33 20.19 -21.91
CA VAL A 18 21.90 20.50 -21.75
C VAL A 18 21.02 19.27 -22.00
N GLU A 19 21.31 18.48 -23.05
CA GLU A 19 20.59 17.23 -23.33
C GLU A 19 20.63 16.24 -22.16
N ASN A 20 21.73 16.21 -21.39
CA ASN A 20 21.84 15.35 -20.22
C ASN A 20 21.02 15.89 -19.03
N PHE A 21 20.93 17.21 -18.86
CA PHE A 21 20.04 17.82 -17.86
C PHE A 21 18.56 17.58 -18.21
N HIS A 22 18.17 17.72 -19.47
CA HIS A 22 16.80 17.43 -19.92
C HIS A 22 16.42 15.96 -19.70
N LYS A 23 17.36 15.01 -19.87
CA LYS A 23 17.13 13.59 -19.54
C LYS A 23 16.89 13.35 -18.05
N LEU A 24 17.36 14.24 -17.18
CA LEU A 24 17.08 14.23 -15.74
C LEU A 24 15.79 14.99 -15.39
N GLY A 25 15.06 15.51 -16.38
CA GLY A 25 13.88 16.35 -16.17
C GLY A 25 14.22 17.80 -15.77
N ILE A 26 15.48 18.22 -15.88
CA ILE A 26 15.94 19.54 -15.46
C ILE A 26 16.01 20.47 -16.68
N PHE A 27 15.07 21.41 -16.82
CA PHE A 27 15.00 22.34 -17.95
C PHE A 27 15.37 23.77 -17.56
N THR A 28 15.00 24.19 -16.35
CA THR A 28 15.15 25.54 -15.81
C THR A 28 16.09 25.59 -14.60
N VAL A 29 16.51 26.80 -14.20
CA VAL A 29 17.29 26.99 -12.97
C VAL A 29 16.49 26.55 -11.74
N GLN A 30 15.18 26.77 -11.72
CA GLN A 30 14.31 26.31 -10.66
C GLN A 30 14.32 24.78 -10.54
N ASP A 31 14.23 24.06 -11.66
CA ASP A 31 14.29 22.59 -11.65
C ASP A 31 15.60 22.10 -11.05
N LEU A 32 16.72 22.80 -11.34
CA LEU A 32 18.03 22.46 -10.80
C LEU A 32 18.12 22.72 -9.28
N LEU A 33 17.50 23.79 -8.77
CA LEU A 33 17.43 24.08 -7.34
C LEU A 33 16.54 23.10 -6.57
N LEU A 34 15.58 22.46 -7.22
CA LEU A 34 14.67 21.49 -6.60
C LEU A 34 15.09 20.04 -6.89
N TYR A 35 16.25 19.84 -7.52
CA TYR A 35 16.80 18.53 -7.82
C TYR A 35 17.65 18.00 -6.66
N PHE A 36 16.99 17.41 -5.67
CA PHE A 36 17.62 17.01 -4.42
C PHE A 36 18.51 15.76 -4.54
N PRO A 37 19.54 15.63 -3.67
CA PRO A 37 20.34 14.41 -3.58
C PRO A 37 19.55 13.29 -2.90
N PHE A 38 19.85 12.04 -3.28
CA PHE A 38 19.18 10.85 -2.72
C PHE A 38 19.93 10.23 -1.54
N ARG A 39 21.21 10.62 -1.34
CA ARG A 39 22.01 10.27 -0.17
C ARG A 39 23.13 11.29 0.00
N TYR A 40 23.75 11.29 1.17
CA TYR A 40 24.94 12.07 1.46
C TYR A 40 26.08 11.13 1.84
N GLU A 41 27.27 11.45 1.36
CA GLU A 41 28.50 10.77 1.76
C GLU A 41 29.23 11.65 2.77
N ASP A 42 29.42 11.10 3.97
CA ASP A 42 30.24 11.74 5.00
C ASP A 42 31.72 11.52 4.66
N PHE A 43 32.40 12.60 4.30
CA PHE A 43 33.83 12.61 4.04
C PHE A 43 34.63 13.23 5.19
N ALA A 44 34.00 13.50 6.35
CA ALA A 44 34.69 14.00 7.52
C ALA A 44 35.91 13.11 7.85
N SER A 45 37.03 13.75 8.18
CA SER A 45 38.22 13.00 8.57
C SER A 45 37.97 12.27 9.89
N ARG A 46 38.29 10.98 9.92
CA ARG A 46 38.26 10.18 11.14
C ARG A 46 39.62 9.62 11.43
N SER A 47 39.95 9.59 12.72
CA SER A 47 41.17 8.93 13.16
C SER A 47 41.07 7.43 12.93
N VAL A 48 42.16 6.83 12.44
CA VAL A 48 42.33 5.38 12.30
C VAL A 48 41.99 4.61 13.57
N PHE A 49 42.20 5.22 14.75
CA PHE A 49 41.95 4.59 16.04
C PHE A 49 40.46 4.46 16.39
N GLU A 50 39.58 5.17 15.70
CA GLU A 50 38.13 5.18 15.96
C GLU A 50 37.35 4.27 14.98
N LEU A 51 38.03 3.74 13.96
CA LEU A 51 37.38 2.99 12.87
C LEU A 51 37.13 1.52 13.21
N VAL A 52 35.94 1.03 12.87
CA VAL A 52 35.54 -0.38 12.98
C VAL A 52 35.79 -1.10 11.66
N ASP A 53 36.04 -2.43 11.71
CA ASP A 53 36.27 -3.22 10.50
C ASP A 53 35.12 -3.07 9.49
N GLY A 54 35.48 -2.72 8.25
CA GLY A 54 34.56 -2.54 7.15
C GLY A 54 33.86 -1.18 7.06
N GLU A 55 34.11 -0.27 8.01
CA GLU A 55 33.65 1.11 7.98
C GLU A 55 34.28 1.88 6.80
N LYS A 56 33.54 2.83 6.22
CA LYS A 56 34.07 3.73 5.18
C LYS A 56 34.32 5.10 5.79
N ALA A 57 35.53 5.62 5.65
CA ALA A 57 35.91 6.91 6.20
C ALA A 57 36.98 7.59 5.35
N THR A 58 37.14 8.90 5.55
CA THR A 58 38.28 9.66 5.05
C THR A 58 39.38 9.67 6.09
N ILE A 59 40.58 9.30 5.69
CA ILE A 59 41.78 9.35 6.54
C ILE A 59 42.74 10.38 5.94
N ILE A 60 43.22 11.31 6.76
CA ILE A 60 44.21 12.31 6.37
C ILE A 60 45.56 11.88 6.91
N GLY A 61 46.57 11.82 6.06
CA GLY A 61 47.92 11.55 6.53
C GLY A 61 48.99 12.00 5.58
N THR A 62 50.21 12.13 6.10
CA THR A 62 51.39 12.44 5.29
C THR A 62 51.86 11.19 4.56
N VAL A 63 52.05 11.27 3.24
CA VAL A 63 52.56 10.15 2.44
C VAL A 63 54.01 9.83 2.85
N VAL A 64 54.25 8.62 3.32
CA VAL A 64 55.59 8.18 3.79
C VAL A 64 56.30 7.22 2.84
N THR A 65 55.59 6.62 1.88
CA THR A 65 56.21 5.78 0.84
C THR A 65 55.73 6.22 -0.55
N PRO A 66 56.58 6.14 -1.59
CA PRO A 66 56.16 6.44 -2.95
C PRO A 66 55.05 5.49 -3.42
N ALA A 67 54.24 5.96 -4.37
CA ALA A 67 53.25 5.15 -5.05
C ALA A 67 53.89 3.95 -5.77
N ASN A 68 53.47 2.74 -5.42
CA ASN A 68 53.89 1.50 -6.09
C ASN A 68 52.69 0.90 -6.85
N VAL A 69 52.79 0.84 -8.18
CA VAL A 69 51.77 0.24 -9.06
C VAL A 69 52.22 -1.15 -9.49
N GLN A 70 51.51 -2.18 -9.03
CA GLN A 70 51.74 -3.57 -9.42
C GLN A 70 50.67 -4.05 -10.39
N TYR A 71 51.07 -4.70 -11.48
CA TYR A 71 50.19 -5.31 -12.47
C TYR A 71 50.18 -6.83 -12.29
N TYR A 72 48.99 -7.42 -12.17
CA TYR A 72 48.84 -8.87 -11.91
C TYR A 72 47.80 -9.54 -12.84
N GLY A 73 47.53 -8.93 -14.01
CA GLY A 73 46.68 -9.49 -15.06
C GLY A 73 46.28 -8.45 -16.11
N PHE A 74 45.54 -8.88 -17.14
CA PHE A 74 45.05 -7.97 -18.20
C PHE A 74 44.09 -6.92 -17.60
N LYS A 75 44.46 -5.64 -17.72
CA LYS A 75 43.77 -4.48 -17.12
C LYS A 75 43.59 -4.51 -15.59
N ARG A 76 44.32 -5.37 -14.87
CA ARG A 76 44.30 -5.45 -13.40
C ARG A 76 45.57 -4.89 -12.80
N ASN A 77 45.43 -3.85 -12.00
CA ASN A 77 46.55 -3.27 -11.25
C ASN A 77 46.15 -2.95 -9.81
N ARG A 78 47.16 -2.77 -8.96
CA ARG A 78 47.02 -2.30 -7.59
C ARG A 78 48.04 -1.21 -7.35
N LEU A 79 47.56 0.00 -7.07
CA LEU A 79 48.37 1.08 -6.54
C LEU A 79 48.42 0.94 -5.03
N SER A 80 49.60 1.02 -4.43
CA SER A 80 49.79 0.96 -2.98
C SER A 80 50.80 1.99 -2.51
N PHE A 81 50.53 2.59 -1.36
CA PHE A 81 51.43 3.49 -0.64
C PHE A 81 51.06 3.48 0.85
N LYS A 82 51.85 4.15 1.69
CA LYS A 82 51.57 4.29 3.11
C LYS A 82 51.43 5.75 3.47
N ILE A 83 50.50 6.03 4.36
CA ILE A 83 50.29 7.36 4.97
C ILE A 83 50.56 7.27 6.46
N LYS A 84 51.01 8.37 7.05
CA LYS A 84 51.18 8.53 8.49
C LYS A 84 50.14 9.51 9.02
N GLU A 85 49.31 9.04 9.96
CA GLU A 85 48.33 9.85 10.69
C GLU A 85 48.70 9.77 12.18
N GLY A 86 49.18 10.88 12.75
CA GLY A 86 49.74 10.90 14.11
C GLY A 86 50.91 9.92 14.27
N GLU A 87 50.77 8.94 15.17
CA GLU A 87 51.77 7.88 15.39
C GLU A 87 51.52 6.61 14.55
N ALA A 88 50.37 6.49 13.88
CA ALA A 88 50.01 5.32 13.09
C ALA A 88 50.52 5.42 11.65
N VAL A 89 50.97 4.28 11.10
CA VAL A 89 51.30 4.14 9.67
C VAL A 89 50.31 3.19 9.04
N VAL A 90 49.52 3.70 8.11
CA VAL A 90 48.44 2.98 7.45
C VAL A 90 48.82 2.66 6.01
N ALA A 91 48.62 1.41 5.61
CA ALA A 91 48.75 1.02 4.21
C ALA A 91 47.49 1.42 3.44
N VAL A 92 47.65 2.13 2.34
CA VAL A 92 46.57 2.51 1.42
C VAL A 92 46.72 1.73 0.14
N SER A 93 45.62 1.16 -0.36
CA SER A 93 45.64 0.51 -1.67
C SER A 93 44.41 0.76 -2.52
N PHE A 94 44.64 1.03 -3.80
CA PHE A 94 43.62 1.24 -4.83
C PHE A 94 43.72 0.14 -5.89
N PHE A 95 42.57 -0.37 -6.34
CA PHE A 95 42.49 -1.40 -7.39
C PHE A 95 42.10 -0.75 -8.72
N ASN A 96 42.83 -1.07 -9.79
CA ASN A 96 42.56 -0.63 -11.17
C ASN A 96 42.58 0.90 -11.37
N GLN A 97 43.27 1.66 -10.51
CA GLN A 97 43.37 3.13 -10.58
C GLN A 97 44.85 3.60 -10.58
N PRO A 98 45.63 3.29 -11.64
CA PRO A 98 47.05 3.62 -11.68
C PRO A 98 47.29 5.13 -11.87
N TYR A 99 46.31 5.86 -12.43
CA TYR A 99 46.35 7.31 -12.65
C TYR A 99 46.43 8.13 -11.36
N LEU A 100 46.14 7.52 -10.20
CA LEU A 100 46.29 8.20 -8.91
C LEU A 100 47.74 8.28 -8.45
N ALA A 101 48.67 7.54 -9.08
CA ALA A 101 50.09 7.58 -8.72
C ALA A 101 50.66 9.01 -8.82
N ASP A 102 50.24 9.78 -9.84
CA ASP A 102 50.68 11.17 -10.06
C ASP A 102 50.20 12.13 -8.95
N LYS A 103 49.20 11.72 -8.15
CA LYS A 103 48.68 12.50 -7.02
C LYS A 103 49.34 12.15 -5.68
N VAL A 104 50.17 11.12 -5.65
CA VAL A 104 50.82 10.62 -4.42
C VAL A 104 52.25 11.13 -4.38
N GLU A 105 52.46 12.23 -3.67
CA GLU A 105 53.79 12.82 -3.48
C GLU A 105 54.28 12.58 -2.05
N VAL A 106 55.47 11.99 -1.91
CA VAL A 106 56.08 11.71 -0.60
C VAL A 106 56.31 13.01 0.16
N GLY A 107 55.92 13.03 1.43
CA GLY A 107 56.05 14.20 2.30
C GLY A 107 54.90 15.20 2.21
N LYS A 108 53.95 15.04 1.28
CA LYS A 108 52.71 15.82 1.26
C LYS A 108 51.58 15.10 2.00
N GLU A 109 50.64 15.88 2.52
CA GLU A 109 49.39 15.34 3.05
C GLU A 109 48.46 14.91 1.92
N ILE A 110 47.76 13.81 2.16
CA ILE A 110 46.74 13.29 1.26
C ILE A 110 45.53 12.84 2.08
N ALA A 111 44.34 13.15 1.60
CA ALA A 111 43.09 12.64 2.15
C ALA A 111 42.59 11.50 1.28
N VAL A 112 42.37 10.33 1.88
CA VAL A 112 41.91 9.13 1.18
C VAL A 112 40.61 8.66 1.79
N TYR A 113 39.56 8.60 0.96
CA TYR A 113 38.31 7.94 1.33
C TYR A 113 38.35 6.48 0.91
N GLY A 114 38.06 5.58 1.84
CA GLY A 114 38.12 4.15 1.59
C GLY A 114 37.48 3.30 2.67
N LYS A 115 37.44 2.00 2.43
CA LYS A 115 36.96 1.00 3.40
C LYS A 115 38.10 0.55 4.29
N TRP A 116 37.94 0.63 5.60
CA TRP A 116 38.90 0.14 6.59
C TRP A 116 38.87 -1.39 6.67
N GLU A 117 40.05 -2.02 6.65
CA GLU A 117 40.21 -3.46 6.87
C GLU A 117 41.11 -3.70 8.08
N GLN A 118 40.50 -3.96 9.23
CA GLN A 118 41.15 -3.99 10.54
C GLN A 118 42.17 -5.12 10.63
N ALA A 119 41.87 -6.29 10.04
CA ALA A 119 42.76 -7.45 10.04
C ALA A 119 44.10 -7.20 9.34
N LYS A 120 44.14 -6.28 8.37
CA LYS A 120 45.33 -5.94 7.59
C LYS A 120 45.88 -4.55 7.89
N GLN A 121 45.24 -3.80 8.79
CA GLN A 121 45.59 -2.40 9.11
C GLN A 121 45.77 -1.56 7.83
N GLN A 122 44.84 -1.73 6.89
CA GLN A 122 44.90 -1.08 5.59
C GLN A 122 43.59 -0.39 5.25
N LEU A 123 43.72 0.71 4.52
CA LEU A 123 42.61 1.41 3.90
C LEU A 123 42.52 1.01 2.43
N MET A 124 41.40 0.41 2.05
CA MET A 124 41.06 0.13 0.66
C MET A 124 40.52 1.41 0.04
N GLY A 125 41.40 2.17 -0.59
CA GLY A 125 41.13 3.46 -1.18
C GLY A 125 40.11 3.36 -2.32
N MET A 126 39.11 4.23 -2.26
CA MET A 126 38.07 4.39 -3.29
C MET A 126 38.25 5.69 -4.06
N LYS A 127 38.61 6.78 -3.36
CA LYS A 127 38.82 8.13 -3.92
C LYS A 127 39.91 8.87 -3.14
N VAL A 128 40.71 9.67 -3.84
CA VAL A 128 41.55 10.71 -3.22
C VAL A 128 40.74 12.00 -3.17
N VAL A 129 40.61 12.57 -1.97
CA VAL A 129 39.84 13.77 -1.68
C VAL A 129 40.78 14.97 -1.76
N ALA A 130 40.40 16.02 -2.51
CA ALA A 130 41.25 17.18 -2.77
C ALA A 130 41.13 18.28 -1.69
N GLN A 131 39.95 18.38 -1.06
CA GLN A 131 39.66 19.19 0.11
C GLN A 131 38.83 18.34 1.05
N VAL A 132 39.27 18.20 2.30
CA VAL A 132 38.42 17.67 3.35
C VAL A 132 37.67 18.87 3.90
N ASP A 133 36.50 19.11 3.33
CA ASP A 133 35.53 19.98 3.99
C ASP A 133 34.80 19.10 5.02
N ASP A 134 34.54 19.63 6.21
CA ASP A 134 33.84 18.94 7.32
C ASP A 134 32.34 18.72 7.03
N GLY A 135 31.98 18.44 5.77
CA GLY A 135 30.62 18.46 5.26
C GLY A 135 30.16 17.15 4.64
N LEU A 136 28.85 16.95 4.68
CA LEU A 136 28.14 15.90 3.95
C LEU A 136 28.15 16.23 2.43
N GLU A 137 28.86 15.44 1.61
CA GLU A 137 28.82 15.62 0.15
C GLU A 137 27.50 15.05 -0.41
N PRO A 138 26.70 15.83 -1.15
CA PRO A 138 25.46 15.35 -1.75
C PRO A 138 25.71 14.41 -2.94
N VAL A 139 24.96 13.31 -2.98
CA VAL A 139 24.96 12.35 -4.10
C VAL A 139 23.63 12.43 -4.85
N TYR A 140 23.69 12.70 -6.15
CA TYR A 140 22.54 12.95 -7.02
C TYR A 140 22.33 11.79 -7.98
N HIS A 141 21.10 11.59 -8.45
CA HIS A 141 20.85 10.68 -9.55
C HIS A 141 21.51 11.23 -10.83
N LEU A 142 22.07 10.34 -11.66
CA LEU A 142 22.83 10.71 -12.85
C LEU A 142 22.33 9.93 -14.06
N THR A 143 22.37 10.56 -15.23
CA THR A 143 22.18 9.90 -16.53
C THR A 143 23.52 9.50 -17.14
N ALA A 144 23.49 8.51 -18.03
CA ALA A 144 24.67 8.09 -18.79
C ALA A 144 25.31 9.29 -19.52
N GLY A 145 26.58 9.55 -19.24
CA GLY A 145 27.33 10.66 -19.82
C GLY A 145 27.49 11.90 -18.92
N MET A 146 26.86 11.95 -17.74
CA MET A 146 27.06 13.02 -16.75
C MET A 146 27.91 12.53 -15.57
N LYS A 147 28.79 13.40 -15.05
CA LYS A 147 29.60 13.13 -13.85
C LYS A 147 29.02 13.87 -12.64
N GLN A 148 29.09 13.25 -11.46
CA GLN A 148 28.67 13.83 -10.18
C GLN A 148 29.29 15.22 -9.95
N SER A 149 30.61 15.36 -10.16
CA SER A 149 31.32 16.61 -9.95
C SER A 149 30.94 17.72 -10.94
N GLN A 150 30.36 17.39 -12.09
CA GLN A 150 29.85 18.38 -13.02
C GLN A 150 28.52 18.94 -12.53
N LEU A 151 27.59 18.07 -12.11
CA LEU A 151 26.29 18.47 -11.60
C LEU A 151 26.43 19.32 -10.31
N VAL A 152 27.22 18.84 -9.35
CA VAL A 152 27.50 19.55 -8.09
C VAL A 152 28.07 20.96 -8.34
N LYS A 153 28.99 21.11 -9.30
CA LYS A 153 29.56 22.42 -9.65
C LYS A 153 28.53 23.40 -10.20
N VAL A 154 27.62 22.92 -11.05
CA VAL A 154 26.57 23.77 -11.63
C VAL A 154 25.55 24.16 -10.54
N ILE A 155 25.21 23.23 -9.64
CA ILE A 155 24.37 23.52 -8.47
C ILE A 155 25.03 24.59 -7.58
N HIS A 156 26.29 24.43 -7.19
CA HIS A 156 27.02 25.45 -6.41
C HIS A 156 27.00 26.81 -7.08
N GLN A 157 27.19 26.87 -8.41
CA GLN A 157 27.14 28.14 -9.14
C GLN A 157 25.78 28.86 -8.96
N VAL A 158 24.68 28.11 -8.90
CA VAL A 158 23.35 28.69 -8.68
C VAL A 158 23.21 29.18 -7.23
N PHE A 159 23.71 28.43 -6.25
CA PHE A 159 23.68 28.85 -4.84
C PHE A 159 24.63 30.02 -4.51
N GLU A 160 25.73 30.17 -5.24
CA GLU A 160 26.62 31.35 -5.17
C GLU A 160 26.00 32.60 -5.81
N SER A 161 24.91 32.45 -6.55
CA SER A 161 24.13 33.55 -7.11
C SER A 161 22.98 33.95 -6.18
N ASP A 162 22.46 35.16 -6.35
CA ASP A 162 21.29 35.64 -5.58
C ASP A 162 19.96 35.04 -6.06
N LEU A 163 19.98 33.94 -6.83
CA LEU A 163 18.76 33.33 -7.38
C LEU A 163 17.95 32.56 -6.33
N LEU A 164 18.58 32.10 -5.24
CA LEU A 164 17.85 31.43 -4.15
C LEU A 164 16.85 32.38 -3.47
N SER A 165 17.19 33.67 -3.37
CA SER A 165 16.31 34.67 -2.74
C SER A 165 15.07 34.99 -3.57
N GLU A 166 15.11 34.70 -4.88
CA GLU A 166 13.95 34.81 -5.78
C GLU A 166 12.95 33.64 -5.63
N LEU A 167 13.30 32.55 -4.91
CA LEU A 167 12.43 31.38 -4.76
C LEU A 167 11.25 31.73 -3.83
N PRO A 168 10.00 31.80 -4.35
CA PRO A 168 8.86 32.24 -3.56
C PRO A 168 8.42 31.16 -2.58
N GLU A 169 7.94 31.57 -1.40
CA GLU A 169 7.28 30.64 -0.48
C GLU A 169 5.98 30.11 -1.10
N ASN A 170 5.73 28.82 -0.95
CA ASN A 170 4.56 28.14 -1.51
C ASN A 170 3.67 27.50 -0.45
N LEU A 171 4.10 27.48 0.82
CA LEU A 171 3.25 27.11 1.93
C LEU A 171 2.63 28.36 2.59
N PRO A 172 1.33 28.33 2.93
CA PRO A 172 0.72 29.37 3.75
C PRO A 172 1.45 29.61 5.07
N GLU A 173 1.60 30.88 5.45
CA GLU A 173 2.35 31.28 6.65
C GLU A 173 1.80 30.63 7.93
N PHE A 174 0.49 30.41 8.01
CA PHE A 174 -0.13 29.75 9.17
C PHE A 174 0.32 28.29 9.31
N LEU A 175 0.54 27.56 8.22
CA LEU A 175 1.04 26.17 8.26
C LEU A 175 2.50 26.14 8.70
N ILE A 176 3.32 27.06 8.18
CA ILE A 176 4.73 27.20 8.57
C ILE A 176 4.84 27.43 10.08
N LYS A 177 4.03 28.34 10.63
CA LYS A 177 3.98 28.63 12.07
C LYS A 177 3.42 27.46 12.90
N LYS A 178 2.30 26.86 12.46
CA LYS A 178 1.60 25.75 13.15
C LYS A 178 2.50 24.53 13.30
N TYR A 179 3.23 24.17 12.26
CA TYR A 179 4.09 22.97 12.24
C TYR A 179 5.57 23.25 12.48
N ARG A 180 5.95 24.52 12.68
CA ARG A 180 7.34 24.98 12.86
C ARG A 180 8.22 24.46 11.72
N LEU A 181 7.80 24.73 10.49
CA LEU A 181 8.54 24.33 9.30
C LEU A 181 9.65 25.35 9.02
N MET A 182 10.77 24.84 8.52
CA MET A 182 11.87 25.65 8.00
C MET A 182 11.38 26.48 6.80
N ASN A 183 11.93 27.67 6.57
CA ASN A 183 11.57 28.46 5.39
C ASN A 183 11.99 27.72 4.11
N ARG A 184 11.25 27.90 3.01
CA ARG A 184 11.56 27.22 1.73
C ARG A 184 13.00 27.41 1.26
N GLN A 185 13.54 28.62 1.35
CA GLN A 185 14.89 28.93 0.87
C GLN A 185 15.96 28.21 1.70
N GLU A 186 15.81 28.26 3.03
CA GLU A 186 16.68 27.56 3.98
C GLU A 186 16.60 26.04 3.79
N ALA A 187 15.40 25.50 3.58
CA ALA A 187 15.20 24.07 3.36
C ALA A 187 15.84 23.59 2.06
N VAL A 188 15.72 24.35 0.97
CA VAL A 188 16.38 24.02 -0.30
C VAL A 188 17.90 24.02 -0.15
N LEU A 189 18.47 25.00 0.55
CA LEU A 189 19.89 25.04 0.85
C LEU A 189 20.32 23.84 1.68
N ALA A 190 19.66 23.57 2.81
CA ALA A 190 19.99 22.46 3.71
C ALA A 190 19.73 21.06 3.09
N MET A 191 18.89 20.95 2.07
CA MET A 191 18.77 19.73 1.27
C MET A 191 19.95 19.53 0.32
N HIS A 192 20.66 20.57 -0.11
CA HIS A 192 21.84 20.38 -0.98
C HIS A 192 23.12 20.31 -0.16
N PHE A 193 23.25 21.22 0.80
CA PHE A 193 24.45 21.45 1.60
C PHE A 193 24.07 21.61 3.07
N PRO A 194 23.70 20.52 3.76
CA PRO A 194 23.35 20.59 5.17
C PRO A 194 24.58 20.95 6.03
N GLU A 195 24.42 21.92 6.92
CA GLU A 195 25.44 22.26 7.92
C GLU A 195 25.62 21.13 8.94
N ASP A 196 24.51 20.50 9.34
CA ASP A 196 24.50 19.35 10.24
C ASP A 196 23.32 18.41 9.93
N THR A 197 23.28 17.28 10.66
CA THR A 197 22.23 16.26 10.51
C THR A 197 20.84 16.77 10.93
N GLU A 198 20.74 17.70 11.88
CA GLU A 198 19.45 18.23 12.35
C GLU A 198 18.86 19.24 11.35
N ALA A 199 19.68 20.11 10.77
CA ALA A 199 19.30 21.00 9.67
C ALA A 199 18.78 20.20 8.48
N HIS A 200 19.48 19.12 8.10
CA HIS A 200 19.01 18.21 7.06
C HIS A 200 17.65 17.58 7.41
N LYS A 201 17.46 17.09 8.65
CA LYS A 201 16.18 16.50 9.08
C LYS A 201 15.03 17.51 9.03
N GLN A 202 15.24 18.76 9.44
CA GLN A 202 14.21 19.80 9.37
C GLN A 202 13.87 20.16 7.92
N ALA A 203 14.89 20.28 7.07
CA ALA A 203 14.72 20.54 5.64
C ALA A 203 13.94 19.40 4.96
N LEU A 204 14.34 18.15 5.20
CA LEU A 204 13.68 16.96 4.67
C LEU A 204 12.22 16.88 5.14
N ARG A 205 11.96 17.11 6.44
CA ARG A 205 10.61 17.15 7.01
C ARG A 205 9.74 18.20 6.31
N ARG A 206 10.28 19.40 6.06
CA ARG A 206 9.56 20.46 5.37
C ARG A 206 9.27 20.07 3.92
N VAL A 207 10.26 19.59 3.17
CA VAL A 207 10.08 19.24 1.74
C VAL A 207 9.07 18.11 1.59
N LYS A 208 9.14 17.09 2.45
CA LYS A 208 8.12 16.03 2.50
C LYS A 208 6.73 16.57 2.75
N PHE A 209 6.57 17.49 3.70
CA PHE A 209 5.27 18.11 3.96
C PHE A 209 4.79 18.95 2.77
N GLU A 210 5.66 19.76 2.16
CA GLU A 210 5.36 20.55 0.96
C GLU A 210 4.84 19.68 -0.18
N GLU A 211 5.58 18.63 -0.55
CA GLU A 211 5.20 17.72 -1.63
C GLU A 211 3.84 17.07 -1.39
N LEU A 212 3.67 16.48 -0.20
CA LEU A 212 2.44 15.78 0.15
C LEU A 212 1.26 16.74 0.26
N PHE A 213 1.47 17.95 0.79
CA PHE A 213 0.42 18.97 0.90
C PHE A 213 -0.03 19.48 -0.47
N MET A 214 0.91 19.81 -1.36
CA MET A 214 0.58 20.23 -2.72
C MET A 214 -0.16 19.15 -3.49
N PHE A 215 0.27 17.90 -3.33
CA PHE A 215 -0.41 16.75 -3.91
C PHE A 215 -1.84 16.59 -3.37
N GLN A 216 -2.04 16.70 -2.05
CA GLN A 216 -3.38 16.63 -1.44
C GLN A 216 -4.27 17.80 -1.86
N LEU A 217 -3.73 19.02 -2.02
CA LEU A 217 -4.47 20.16 -2.56
C LEU A 217 -4.94 19.89 -4.00
N LYS A 218 -4.07 19.34 -4.86
CA LYS A 218 -4.42 18.96 -6.24
C LYS A 218 -5.52 17.89 -6.28
N LEU A 219 -5.43 16.88 -5.40
CA LEU A 219 -6.50 15.87 -5.24
C LEU A 219 -7.84 16.51 -4.84
N GLN A 220 -7.84 17.42 -3.86
CA GLN A 220 -9.07 18.09 -3.43
C GLN A 220 -9.65 19.01 -4.53
N ALA A 221 -8.80 19.71 -5.28
CA ALA A 221 -9.22 20.51 -6.43
C ALA A 221 -9.90 19.64 -7.51
N LEU A 222 -9.31 18.48 -7.83
CA LEU A 222 -9.90 17.52 -8.78
C LEU A 222 -11.26 17.03 -8.29
N LYS A 223 -11.36 16.63 -7.01
CA LYS A 223 -12.64 16.19 -6.41
C LYS A 223 -13.73 17.26 -6.51
N ASN A 224 -13.40 18.52 -6.24
CA ASN A 224 -14.37 19.61 -6.32
C ASN A 224 -14.78 19.95 -7.76
N LYS A 225 -13.84 19.87 -8.71
CA LYS A 225 -14.12 20.02 -10.15
C LYS A 225 -15.03 18.90 -10.66
N GLU A 226 -14.79 17.65 -10.24
CA GLU A 226 -15.64 16.52 -10.60
C GLU A 226 -17.03 16.57 -9.96
N LYS A 227 -17.14 16.97 -8.68
CA LYS A 227 -18.44 17.20 -8.02
C LYS A 227 -19.26 18.22 -8.79
N SER A 228 -18.65 19.33 -9.19
CA SER A 228 -19.34 20.38 -9.96
C SER A 228 -19.78 19.96 -11.38
N GLY A 229 -19.17 18.90 -11.94
CA GLY A 229 -19.40 18.44 -13.31
C GLY A 229 -20.26 17.16 -13.46
N ARG A 230 -20.60 16.47 -12.37
CA ARG A 230 -21.35 15.20 -12.40
C ARG A 230 -22.73 15.36 -11.76
N ALA A 231 -23.73 15.78 -12.54
CA ALA A 231 -25.12 15.60 -12.14
C ALA A 231 -25.37 14.09 -11.90
N GLY A 232 -25.78 13.76 -10.68
CA GLY A 232 -26.12 12.41 -10.25
C GLY A 232 -27.62 12.16 -10.23
N LEU A 233 -27.98 10.96 -9.78
CA LEU A 233 -29.35 10.65 -9.40
C LEU A 233 -29.57 11.10 -7.96
N GLU A 234 -30.62 11.89 -7.71
CA GLU A 234 -31.02 12.26 -6.36
C GLU A 234 -31.95 11.16 -5.81
N VAL A 235 -31.46 10.37 -4.86
CA VAL A 235 -32.21 9.26 -4.24
C VAL A 235 -32.91 9.77 -2.99
N VAL A 236 -34.13 10.28 -3.18
CA VAL A 236 -34.93 10.87 -2.10
C VAL A 236 -35.76 9.80 -1.38
N PHE A 237 -35.47 9.58 -0.10
CA PHE A 237 -36.19 8.64 0.79
C PHE A 237 -36.40 9.25 2.18
N GLU A 238 -37.40 8.74 2.91
CA GLU A 238 -37.69 9.17 4.27
C GLU A 238 -36.71 8.53 5.27
N GLN A 239 -36.03 9.37 6.07
CA GLN A 239 -35.04 8.89 7.04
C GLN A 239 -35.67 7.99 8.11
N GLY A 240 -36.91 8.28 8.51
CA GLY A 240 -37.62 7.52 9.55
C GLY A 240 -37.84 6.05 9.19
N GLU A 241 -38.00 5.71 7.91
CA GLU A 241 -38.15 4.32 7.46
C GLU A 241 -36.84 3.54 7.59
N ILE A 242 -35.69 4.19 7.36
CA ILE A 242 -34.38 3.61 7.59
C ILE A 242 -34.14 3.39 9.08
N ASP A 243 -34.44 4.41 9.90
CA ASP A 243 -34.25 4.35 11.34
C ASP A 243 -35.14 3.26 11.98
N GLN A 244 -36.38 3.13 11.52
CA GLN A 244 -37.26 2.04 11.90
C GLN A 244 -36.64 0.69 11.52
N LYS A 245 -36.15 0.54 10.29
CA LYS A 245 -35.56 -0.73 9.86
C LYS A 245 -34.31 -1.09 10.65
N ILE A 246 -33.49 -0.11 11.02
CA ILE A 246 -32.33 -0.31 11.91
C ILE A 246 -32.79 -0.84 13.28
N SER A 247 -33.89 -0.33 13.82
CA SER A 247 -34.43 -0.77 15.12
C SER A 247 -34.97 -2.21 15.11
N GLU A 248 -35.34 -2.73 13.93
CA GLU A 248 -35.83 -4.11 13.75
C GLU A 248 -34.69 -5.14 13.60
N LEU A 249 -33.45 -4.69 13.45
CA LEU A 249 -32.31 -5.59 13.29
C LEU A 249 -32.11 -6.47 14.55
N PRO A 250 -31.70 -7.74 14.38
CA PRO A 250 -31.48 -8.63 15.52
C PRO A 250 -30.20 -8.30 16.33
N PHE A 251 -29.53 -7.19 16.00
CA PHE A 251 -28.30 -6.71 16.62
C PHE A 251 -28.24 -5.18 16.52
N GLU A 252 -27.48 -4.56 17.42
CA GLU A 252 -27.19 -3.13 17.34
C GLU A 252 -26.04 -2.85 16.37
N LEU A 253 -26.20 -1.79 15.58
CA LEU A 253 -25.11 -1.25 14.77
C LEU A 253 -24.07 -0.55 15.66
N THR A 254 -22.80 -0.58 15.24
CA THR A 254 -21.73 0.18 15.90
C THR A 254 -21.72 1.64 15.44
N ASP A 255 -21.03 2.52 16.17
CA ASP A 255 -20.94 3.94 15.81
C ASP A 255 -20.24 4.12 14.46
N ALA A 256 -19.20 3.31 14.18
CA ALA A 256 -18.53 3.30 12.88
C ALA A 256 -19.46 2.84 11.75
N GLN A 257 -20.34 1.86 11.98
CA GLN A 257 -21.32 1.41 10.99
C GLN A 257 -22.39 2.49 10.73
N LEU A 258 -22.88 3.15 11.77
CA LEU A 258 -23.84 4.25 11.67
C LEU A 258 -23.25 5.46 10.94
N SER A 259 -22.01 5.82 11.26
CA SER A 259 -21.28 6.88 10.58
C SER A 259 -21.09 6.58 9.09
N ALA A 260 -20.60 5.37 8.76
CA ALA A 260 -20.43 4.94 7.37
C ALA A 260 -21.76 4.92 6.59
N LEU A 261 -22.84 4.45 7.22
CA LEU A 261 -24.18 4.47 6.62
C LEU A 261 -24.65 5.92 6.41
N SER A 262 -24.50 6.81 7.39
CA SER A 262 -24.88 8.21 7.27
C SER A 262 -24.13 8.92 6.14
N GLU A 263 -22.83 8.66 5.97
CA GLU A 263 -22.05 9.20 4.86
C GLU A 263 -22.59 8.72 3.50
N ILE A 264 -22.89 7.43 3.37
CA ILE A 264 -23.47 6.85 2.14
C ILE A 264 -24.85 7.46 1.84
N LEU A 265 -25.74 7.49 2.83
CA LEU A 265 -27.10 8.01 2.69
C LEU A 265 -27.13 9.52 2.37
N THR A 266 -26.16 10.28 2.89
CA THR A 266 -26.02 11.72 2.59
C THR A 266 -25.60 11.93 1.14
N ASP A 267 -24.64 11.15 0.65
CA ASP A 267 -24.21 11.25 -0.76
C ASP A 267 -25.32 10.84 -1.73
N MET A 268 -26.06 9.76 -1.41
CA MET A 268 -27.20 9.29 -2.21
C MET A 268 -28.32 10.34 -2.33
N LYS A 269 -28.52 11.16 -1.29
CA LYS A 269 -29.48 12.27 -1.31
C LYS A 269 -28.96 13.52 -2.03
N SER A 270 -27.68 13.56 -2.39
CA SER A 270 -27.10 14.74 -3.02
C SER A 270 -27.42 14.77 -4.53
N PRO A 271 -27.39 15.95 -5.17
CA PRO A 271 -27.57 16.06 -6.62
C PRO A 271 -26.34 15.55 -7.40
N TYR A 272 -25.31 15.05 -6.72
CA TYR A 272 -24.07 14.57 -7.29
C TYR A 272 -23.98 13.04 -7.20
N HIS A 273 -23.34 12.45 -8.20
CA HIS A 273 -23.15 11.01 -8.25
C HIS A 273 -22.25 10.51 -7.11
N MET A 274 -22.74 9.55 -6.33
CA MET A 274 -21.94 8.89 -5.30
C MET A 274 -20.96 7.90 -5.95
N ASN A 275 -19.67 8.04 -5.65
CA ASN A 275 -18.62 7.08 -5.99
C ASN A 275 -17.79 6.80 -4.74
N ARG A 276 -18.14 5.73 -4.01
CA ARG A 276 -17.65 5.51 -2.65
C ARG A 276 -17.07 4.12 -2.42
N LEU A 277 -15.97 4.05 -1.69
CA LEU A 277 -15.36 2.83 -1.17
C LEU A 277 -15.74 2.67 0.31
N LEU A 278 -16.54 1.65 0.61
CA LEU A 278 -16.81 1.17 1.96
C LEU A 278 -15.74 0.16 2.36
N GLN A 279 -14.90 0.58 3.29
CA GLN A 279 -13.81 -0.21 3.81
C GLN A 279 -14.07 -0.62 5.26
N GLY A 280 -13.68 -1.83 5.62
CA GLY A 280 -13.71 -2.26 7.00
C GLY A 280 -13.04 -3.61 7.17
N ASP A 281 -12.76 -3.98 8.41
CA ASP A 281 -12.16 -5.27 8.72
C ASP A 281 -13.06 -6.46 8.28
N VAL A 282 -12.50 -7.66 8.16
CA VAL A 282 -13.24 -8.89 7.88
C VAL A 282 -14.26 -9.12 8.99
N GLY A 283 -15.54 -9.08 8.63
CA GLY A 283 -16.65 -9.22 9.58
C GLY A 283 -16.92 -7.96 10.42
N SER A 284 -16.50 -6.77 9.96
CA SER A 284 -16.88 -5.48 10.56
C SER A 284 -18.34 -5.08 10.26
N GLY A 285 -19.08 -5.85 9.47
CA GLY A 285 -20.47 -5.55 9.12
C GLY A 285 -20.67 -4.70 7.86
N LYS A 286 -19.68 -4.64 6.95
CA LYS A 286 -19.85 -3.97 5.63
C LYS A 286 -21.15 -4.36 4.92
N THR A 287 -21.50 -5.64 4.96
CA THR A 287 -22.71 -6.17 4.31
C THR A 287 -24.00 -5.57 4.85
N VAL A 288 -24.13 -5.30 6.17
CA VAL A 288 -25.36 -4.69 6.70
C VAL A 288 -25.49 -3.24 6.27
N VAL A 289 -24.37 -2.49 6.27
CA VAL A 289 -24.34 -1.10 5.78
C VAL A 289 -24.73 -1.04 4.31
N ALA A 290 -24.14 -1.89 3.46
CA ALA A 290 -24.50 -1.99 2.05
C ALA A 290 -25.96 -2.39 1.84
N SER A 291 -26.46 -3.33 2.64
CA SER A 291 -27.87 -3.78 2.57
C SER A 291 -28.86 -2.67 2.90
N LEU A 292 -28.57 -1.83 3.90
CA LEU A 292 -29.38 -0.67 4.25
C LEU A 292 -29.32 0.43 3.18
N ALA A 293 -28.16 0.61 2.51
CA ALA A 293 -28.06 1.51 1.35
C ALA A 293 -28.92 1.02 0.16
N MET A 294 -28.92 -0.30 -0.11
CA MET A 294 -29.84 -0.88 -1.11
C MET A 294 -31.30 -0.64 -0.72
N TYR A 295 -31.64 -0.78 0.56
CA TYR A 295 -32.99 -0.54 1.06
C TYR A 295 -33.42 0.93 0.82
N ALA A 296 -32.55 1.89 1.09
CA ALA A 296 -32.79 3.31 0.83
C ALA A 296 -33.08 3.59 -0.66
N ALA A 297 -32.34 2.96 -1.58
CA ALA A 297 -32.63 3.06 -3.01
C ALA A 297 -34.03 2.52 -3.36
N CYS A 298 -34.42 1.40 -2.75
CA CYS A 298 -35.75 0.81 -2.96
C CYS A 298 -36.89 1.70 -2.43
N LEU A 299 -36.72 2.35 -1.28
CA LEU A 299 -37.69 3.32 -0.75
C LEU A 299 -37.91 4.50 -1.71
N ALA A 300 -36.87 4.89 -2.44
CA ALA A 300 -36.92 5.92 -3.47
C ALA A 300 -37.42 5.41 -4.85
N ASN A 301 -38.00 4.21 -4.94
CA ASN A 301 -38.47 3.56 -6.18
C ASN A 301 -37.35 3.28 -7.21
N PHE A 302 -36.12 3.08 -6.74
CA PHE A 302 -35.03 2.58 -7.56
C PHE A 302 -34.75 1.10 -7.28
N GLN A 303 -34.23 0.41 -8.28
CA GLN A 303 -33.65 -0.91 -8.14
C GLN A 303 -32.21 -0.80 -7.63
N ALA A 304 -31.78 -1.78 -6.85
CA ALA A 304 -30.40 -1.91 -6.39
C ALA A 304 -29.79 -3.24 -6.83
N ALA A 305 -28.53 -3.23 -7.27
CA ALA A 305 -27.81 -4.43 -7.69
C ALA A 305 -26.53 -4.60 -6.87
N ILE A 306 -26.25 -5.83 -6.43
CA ILE A 306 -24.95 -6.20 -5.84
C ILE A 306 -24.29 -7.31 -6.66
N MET A 307 -23.08 -7.03 -7.13
CA MET A 307 -22.24 -7.96 -7.87
C MET A 307 -21.16 -8.53 -6.96
N VAL A 308 -21.06 -9.87 -6.91
CA VAL A 308 -20.13 -10.62 -6.05
C VAL A 308 -19.37 -11.69 -6.85
N PRO A 309 -18.14 -12.09 -6.44
CA PRO A 309 -17.24 -12.81 -7.34
C PRO A 309 -17.64 -14.27 -7.59
N THR A 310 -18.37 -14.91 -6.67
CA THR A 310 -18.77 -16.32 -6.78
C THR A 310 -20.23 -16.55 -6.48
N GLU A 311 -20.73 -17.68 -6.97
CA GLU A 311 -22.12 -18.10 -6.77
C GLU A 311 -22.44 -18.40 -5.30
N ILE A 312 -21.50 -18.97 -4.53
CA ILE A 312 -21.70 -19.19 -3.10
C ILE A 312 -21.96 -17.86 -2.37
N LEU A 313 -21.14 -16.84 -2.65
CA LEU A 313 -21.32 -15.51 -2.08
C LEU A 313 -22.64 -14.89 -2.51
N ALA A 314 -23.03 -15.05 -3.78
CA ALA A 314 -24.31 -14.55 -4.29
C ALA A 314 -25.48 -15.19 -3.56
N ARG A 315 -25.46 -16.51 -3.36
CA ARG A 315 -26.49 -17.23 -2.62
C ARG A 315 -26.54 -16.81 -1.14
N GLN A 316 -25.39 -16.55 -0.52
CA GLN A 316 -25.30 -16.07 0.85
C GLN A 316 -25.89 -14.67 1.01
N HIS A 317 -25.49 -13.72 0.17
CA HIS A 317 -26.02 -12.36 0.16
C HIS A 317 -27.53 -12.36 -0.12
N PHE A 318 -27.98 -13.16 -1.07
CA PHE A 318 -29.41 -13.33 -1.36
C PHE A 318 -30.23 -13.84 -0.16
N ALA A 319 -29.74 -14.88 0.53
CA ALA A 319 -30.40 -15.40 1.72
C ALA A 319 -30.45 -14.37 2.86
N ASN A 320 -29.35 -13.63 3.06
CA ASN A 320 -29.27 -12.59 4.08
C ASN A 320 -30.23 -11.42 3.77
N LEU A 321 -30.25 -10.94 2.53
CA LEU A 321 -31.17 -9.86 2.11
C LEU A 321 -32.63 -10.30 2.26
N LYS A 322 -32.98 -11.54 1.86
CA LYS A 322 -34.35 -12.06 2.06
C LYS A 322 -34.76 -12.16 3.52
N ALA A 323 -33.81 -12.48 4.41
CA ALA A 323 -34.07 -12.52 5.84
C ALA A 323 -34.24 -11.11 6.45
N LEU A 324 -33.47 -10.13 5.97
CA LEU A 324 -33.52 -8.75 6.45
C LEU A 324 -34.73 -7.97 5.89
N PHE A 325 -35.09 -8.19 4.62
CA PHE A 325 -36.15 -7.46 3.91
C PHE A 325 -37.18 -8.41 3.28
N PRO A 326 -37.93 -9.18 4.09
CA PRO A 326 -38.96 -10.11 3.59
C PRO A 326 -40.07 -9.41 2.78
N GLU A 327 -40.26 -8.10 2.97
CA GLU A 327 -41.22 -7.25 2.26
C GLU A 327 -40.83 -6.96 0.81
N LEU A 328 -39.56 -7.13 0.42
CA LEU A 328 -39.05 -6.82 -0.91
C LEU A 328 -38.93 -8.04 -1.80
N GLN A 329 -39.20 -7.85 -3.09
CA GLN A 329 -38.86 -8.81 -4.13
C GLN A 329 -37.36 -8.75 -4.43
N ILE A 330 -36.65 -9.80 -4.03
CA ILE A 330 -35.20 -9.95 -4.20
C ILE A 330 -34.96 -11.14 -5.12
N SER A 331 -34.14 -10.91 -6.16
CA SER A 331 -33.79 -11.91 -7.18
C SER A 331 -32.30 -12.30 -7.12
N LEU A 332 -32.00 -13.54 -7.49
CA LEU A 332 -30.63 -14.07 -7.60
C LEU A 332 -30.33 -14.33 -9.06
N LEU A 333 -29.30 -13.69 -9.64
CA LEU A 333 -28.87 -13.90 -11.02
C LEU A 333 -27.44 -14.45 -11.07
N VAL A 334 -27.32 -15.77 -11.30
CA VAL A 334 -26.05 -16.49 -11.37
C VAL A 334 -25.99 -17.39 -12.61
N SER A 335 -24.79 -17.80 -13.02
CA SER A 335 -24.59 -18.59 -14.24
C SER A 335 -25.22 -19.98 -14.19
N GLY A 336 -25.36 -20.58 -13.00
CA GLY A 336 -25.92 -21.93 -12.81
C GLY A 336 -27.45 -22.04 -12.87
N LEU A 337 -28.18 -20.96 -13.16
CA LEU A 337 -29.66 -20.98 -13.17
C LEU A 337 -30.24 -21.71 -14.38
N LYS A 338 -31.42 -22.32 -14.20
CA LYS A 338 -32.16 -22.91 -15.32
C LYS A 338 -32.66 -21.80 -16.26
N VAL A 339 -32.77 -22.13 -17.55
CA VAL A 339 -33.19 -21.17 -18.59
C VAL A 339 -34.54 -20.53 -18.29
N ALA A 340 -35.50 -21.29 -17.77
CA ALA A 340 -36.82 -20.77 -17.41
C ALA A 340 -36.75 -19.76 -16.24
N GLU A 341 -36.06 -20.12 -15.15
CA GLU A 341 -35.87 -19.25 -13.98
C GLU A 341 -35.14 -17.95 -14.37
N ARG A 342 -34.08 -18.07 -15.19
CA ARG A 342 -33.35 -16.91 -15.68
C ARG A 342 -34.24 -15.98 -16.50
N ARG A 343 -35.09 -16.53 -17.38
CA ARG A 343 -35.99 -15.73 -18.23
C ARG A 343 -37.01 -14.96 -17.40
N GLU A 344 -37.54 -15.57 -16.35
CA GLU A 344 -38.46 -14.93 -15.40
C GLU A 344 -37.79 -13.75 -14.69
N ILE A 345 -36.61 -13.97 -14.11
CA ILE A 345 -35.84 -12.90 -13.43
C ILE A 345 -35.54 -11.73 -14.36
N LEU A 346 -35.15 -12.00 -15.61
CA LEU A 346 -34.87 -10.93 -16.59
C LEU A 346 -36.13 -10.12 -16.93
N ALA A 347 -37.30 -10.77 -17.03
CA ALA A 347 -38.56 -10.08 -17.23
C ALA A 347 -38.95 -9.21 -16.01
N ASP A 348 -38.72 -9.71 -14.80
CA ASP A 348 -38.99 -8.99 -13.56
C ASP A 348 -38.08 -7.79 -13.36
N LEU A 349 -36.82 -7.87 -13.81
CA LEU A 349 -35.88 -6.75 -13.77
C LEU A 349 -36.32 -5.60 -14.68
N VAL A 350 -36.71 -5.91 -15.93
CA VAL A 350 -37.15 -4.92 -16.93
C VAL A 350 -38.51 -4.31 -16.57
N SER A 351 -39.39 -5.08 -15.93
CA SER A 351 -40.71 -4.60 -15.51
C SER A 351 -40.72 -3.88 -14.15
N GLY A 352 -39.59 -3.87 -13.43
CA GLY A 352 -39.47 -3.22 -12.13
C GLY A 352 -40.03 -4.03 -10.95
N HIS A 353 -40.48 -5.27 -11.17
CA HIS A 353 -40.99 -6.14 -10.09
C HIS A 353 -39.89 -6.58 -9.12
N THR A 354 -38.64 -6.70 -9.59
CA THR A 354 -37.48 -6.96 -8.73
C THR A 354 -36.97 -5.66 -8.13
N HIS A 355 -36.96 -5.53 -6.80
CA HIS A 355 -36.43 -4.36 -6.08
C HIS A 355 -34.91 -4.45 -5.90
N MET A 356 -34.41 -5.63 -5.53
CA MET A 356 -32.98 -5.89 -5.36
C MET A 356 -32.54 -7.10 -6.15
N VAL A 357 -31.35 -7.06 -6.73
CA VAL A 357 -30.72 -8.22 -7.38
C VAL A 357 -29.34 -8.50 -6.82
N VAL A 358 -29.09 -9.78 -6.52
CA VAL A 358 -27.77 -10.30 -6.18
C VAL A 358 -27.28 -11.14 -7.34
N GLY A 359 -26.06 -10.92 -7.81
CA GLY A 359 -25.55 -11.74 -8.90
C GLY A 359 -24.05 -11.77 -9.02
N THR A 360 -23.58 -12.64 -9.90
CA THR A 360 -22.16 -12.71 -10.28
C THR A 360 -21.92 -11.87 -11.53
N HIS A 361 -20.85 -12.15 -12.28
CA HIS A 361 -20.63 -11.65 -13.64
C HIS A 361 -21.82 -11.84 -14.59
N ALA A 362 -22.83 -12.64 -14.22
CA ALA A 362 -24.10 -12.71 -14.94
C ALA A 362 -24.82 -11.35 -15.07
N LEU A 363 -24.67 -10.43 -14.10
CA LEU A 363 -25.31 -9.10 -14.11
C LEU A 363 -24.83 -8.18 -15.23
N ILE A 364 -23.59 -8.38 -15.68
CA ILE A 364 -22.95 -7.54 -16.71
C ILE A 364 -23.07 -8.13 -18.12
N GLN A 365 -23.83 -9.22 -18.28
CA GLN A 365 -24.06 -9.81 -19.60
C GLN A 365 -25.01 -8.95 -20.45
N GLU A 366 -24.93 -9.12 -21.76
CA GLU A 366 -25.91 -8.55 -22.69
C GLU A 366 -27.32 -9.10 -22.40
N GLY A 367 -28.34 -8.26 -22.56
CA GLY A 367 -29.75 -8.60 -22.31
C GLY A 367 -30.17 -8.61 -20.83
N VAL A 368 -29.30 -8.15 -19.92
CA VAL A 368 -29.67 -7.82 -18.53
C VAL A 368 -29.95 -6.32 -18.46
N ASP A 369 -31.22 -5.95 -18.48
CA ASP A 369 -31.66 -4.57 -18.47
C ASP A 369 -32.53 -4.31 -17.24
N PHE A 370 -32.42 -3.11 -16.70
CA PHE A 370 -33.13 -2.68 -15.49
C PHE A 370 -34.20 -1.65 -15.86
N TYR A 371 -35.29 -1.65 -15.10
CA TYR A 371 -36.31 -0.62 -15.22
C TYR A 371 -35.78 0.74 -14.73
N ASN A 372 -35.23 0.78 -13.52
CA ASN A 372 -34.76 2.02 -12.89
C ASN A 372 -33.65 1.75 -11.86
N LEU A 373 -32.44 1.43 -12.33
CA LEU A 373 -31.29 1.13 -11.46
C LEU A 373 -30.71 2.41 -10.85
N GLY A 374 -30.74 2.53 -9.52
CA GLY A 374 -30.26 3.71 -8.79
C GLY A 374 -28.97 3.48 -7.98
N LEU A 375 -28.67 2.23 -7.60
CA LEU A 375 -27.46 1.88 -6.83
C LEU A 375 -26.84 0.58 -7.34
N VAL A 376 -25.53 0.60 -7.57
CA VAL A 376 -24.72 -0.57 -7.89
C VAL A 376 -23.64 -0.78 -6.84
N ILE A 377 -23.56 -2.01 -6.32
CA ILE A 377 -22.60 -2.42 -5.31
C ILE A 377 -21.67 -3.49 -5.87
N THR A 378 -20.36 -3.33 -5.66
CA THR A 378 -19.37 -4.38 -5.99
C THR A 378 -18.66 -4.85 -4.72
N ASP A 379 -18.84 -6.12 -4.36
CA ASP A 379 -18.15 -6.75 -3.21
C ASP A 379 -16.82 -7.39 -3.66
N GLU A 380 -15.80 -7.35 -2.82
CA GLU A 380 -14.44 -7.80 -3.14
C GLU A 380 -13.93 -7.25 -4.49
N GLN A 381 -13.98 -5.92 -4.64
CA GLN A 381 -13.78 -5.23 -5.93
C GLN A 381 -12.48 -5.60 -6.68
N HIS A 382 -11.43 -6.00 -5.97
CA HIS A 382 -10.14 -6.40 -6.53
C HIS A 382 -10.22 -7.65 -7.43
N ARG A 383 -11.30 -8.43 -7.34
CA ARG A 383 -11.55 -9.60 -8.22
C ARG A 383 -12.16 -9.23 -9.56
N PHE A 384 -12.61 -7.99 -9.74
CA PHE A 384 -13.27 -7.53 -10.95
C PHE A 384 -12.36 -6.59 -11.74
N GLY A 385 -12.41 -6.71 -13.08
CA GLY A 385 -11.70 -5.78 -13.96
C GLY A 385 -12.35 -4.40 -14.01
N VAL A 386 -11.57 -3.37 -14.36
CA VAL A 386 -12.08 -1.98 -14.54
C VAL A 386 -13.27 -1.94 -15.52
N ASN A 387 -13.18 -2.67 -16.63
CA ASN A 387 -14.25 -2.74 -17.63
C ASN A 387 -15.53 -3.39 -17.09
N GLN A 388 -15.43 -4.40 -16.23
CA GLN A 388 -16.61 -5.07 -15.67
C GLN A 388 -17.41 -4.13 -14.77
N ARG A 389 -16.71 -3.33 -13.94
CA ARG A 389 -17.34 -2.29 -13.11
C ARG A 389 -18.01 -1.20 -13.97
N LYS A 390 -17.34 -0.78 -15.04
CA LYS A 390 -17.89 0.19 -15.99
C LYS A 390 -19.18 -0.32 -16.64
N ILE A 391 -19.21 -1.58 -17.11
CA ILE A 391 -20.41 -2.18 -17.73
C ILE A 391 -21.58 -2.20 -16.75
N LEU A 392 -21.35 -2.58 -15.48
CA LEU A 392 -22.41 -2.59 -14.47
C LEU A 392 -23.00 -1.20 -14.24
N ARG A 393 -22.16 -0.16 -14.18
CA ARG A 393 -22.61 1.23 -14.07
C ARG A 393 -23.43 1.66 -15.30
N GLU A 394 -23.01 1.26 -16.49
CA GLU A 394 -23.69 1.57 -17.76
C GLU A 394 -25.05 0.87 -17.92
N LYS A 395 -25.41 -0.07 -17.03
CA LYS A 395 -26.75 -0.68 -17.00
C LYS A 395 -27.85 0.26 -16.49
N GLY A 396 -27.49 1.36 -15.82
CA GLY A 396 -28.41 2.39 -15.35
C GLY A 396 -28.08 3.77 -15.91
N GLN A 397 -28.95 4.74 -15.67
CA GLN A 397 -28.68 6.14 -16.02
C GLN A 397 -27.84 6.81 -14.92
N ASN A 398 -26.53 6.50 -14.91
CA ASN A 398 -25.58 7.00 -13.91
C ASN A 398 -25.93 6.63 -12.44
N PRO A 399 -26.20 5.34 -12.14
CA PRO A 399 -26.51 4.87 -10.79
C PRO A 399 -25.36 5.14 -9.83
N ASP A 400 -25.67 5.43 -8.57
CA ASP A 400 -24.68 5.55 -7.51
C ASP A 400 -23.84 4.28 -7.39
N VAL A 401 -22.55 4.45 -7.09
CA VAL A 401 -21.56 3.36 -7.03
C VAL A 401 -21.02 3.21 -5.62
N LEU A 402 -21.20 2.02 -5.04
CA LEU A 402 -20.59 1.62 -3.78
C LEU A 402 -19.67 0.41 -4.00
N MET A 403 -18.40 0.53 -3.65
CA MET A 403 -17.45 -0.58 -3.68
C MET A 403 -17.16 -1.04 -2.26
N MET A 404 -16.98 -2.35 -2.05
CA MET A 404 -16.57 -2.90 -0.77
C MET A 404 -15.24 -3.62 -0.88
N THR A 405 -14.41 -3.48 0.16
CA THR A 405 -13.19 -4.26 0.29
C THR A 405 -13.01 -4.80 1.70
N ALA A 406 -12.56 -6.05 1.79
CA ALA A 406 -12.18 -6.68 3.05
C ALA A 406 -10.74 -6.40 3.46
N THR A 407 -9.87 -5.97 2.54
CA THR A 407 -8.50 -5.53 2.85
C THR A 407 -8.53 -4.10 3.35
N PRO A 408 -8.19 -3.85 4.62
CA PRO A 408 -8.06 -2.50 5.09
C PRO A 408 -6.83 -1.87 4.41
N ILE A 409 -6.99 -0.74 3.75
CA ILE A 409 -5.91 0.13 3.30
C ILE A 409 -5.97 1.41 4.15
N PRO A 410 -4.87 1.94 4.69
CA PRO A 410 -4.92 3.18 5.46
C PRO A 410 -5.69 4.28 4.70
N ARG A 411 -6.59 5.01 5.38
CA ARG A 411 -7.57 5.90 4.73
C ARG A 411 -6.94 6.82 3.71
N THR A 412 -5.88 7.53 4.09
CA THR A 412 -5.32 8.50 3.13
C THR A 412 -4.55 7.83 2.00
N LEU A 413 -4.04 6.61 2.20
CA LEU A 413 -3.50 5.82 1.08
C LEU A 413 -4.60 5.36 0.13
N ALA A 414 -5.76 4.96 0.64
CA ALA A 414 -6.91 4.63 -0.19
C ALA A 414 -7.41 5.85 -0.97
N ILE A 415 -7.55 7.02 -0.32
CA ILE A 415 -7.95 8.27 -0.99
C ILE A 415 -6.92 8.68 -2.05
N THR A 416 -5.63 8.55 -1.75
CA THR A 416 -4.56 8.89 -2.69
C THR A 416 -4.54 7.93 -3.88
N ALA A 417 -4.63 6.62 -3.65
CA ALA A 417 -4.55 5.61 -4.70
C ALA A 417 -5.82 5.48 -5.54
N PHE A 418 -7.00 5.71 -4.95
CA PHE A 418 -8.30 5.62 -5.60
C PHE A 418 -8.91 7.01 -5.80
N GLY A 419 -8.08 8.01 -6.12
CA GLY A 419 -8.34 9.47 -6.13
C GLY A 419 -9.77 9.97 -6.33
N ASP A 420 -10.54 9.38 -7.23
CA ASP A 420 -11.91 9.75 -7.61
C ASP A 420 -13.01 9.20 -6.67
N MET A 421 -12.64 8.38 -5.67
CA MET A 421 -13.57 7.78 -4.71
C MET A 421 -13.53 8.48 -3.35
N ASP A 422 -14.70 8.65 -2.74
CA ASP A 422 -14.83 8.96 -1.32
C ASP A 422 -14.75 7.66 -0.48
N VAL A 423 -14.21 7.73 0.74
CA VAL A 423 -13.91 6.54 1.55
C VAL A 423 -14.63 6.60 2.89
N SER A 424 -15.48 5.60 3.15
CA SER A 424 -16.08 5.32 4.46
C SER A 424 -15.34 4.17 5.13
N ILE A 425 -15.08 4.31 6.43
CA ILE A 425 -14.34 3.32 7.21
C ILE A 425 -15.20 2.77 8.34
N ILE A 426 -15.20 1.45 8.47
CA ILE A 426 -15.70 0.71 9.63
C ILE A 426 -14.50 0.10 10.35
N ASP A 427 -13.99 0.82 11.35
CA ASP A 427 -12.84 0.44 12.19
C ASP A 427 -13.24 -0.27 13.50
N GLU A 428 -14.54 -0.43 13.74
CA GLU A 428 -15.09 -1.17 14.87
C GLU A 428 -15.57 -2.57 14.48
N LEU A 429 -15.41 -3.52 15.40
CA LEU A 429 -16.00 -4.85 15.30
C LEU A 429 -17.38 -4.89 15.99
N PRO A 430 -18.35 -5.67 15.48
CA PRO A 430 -19.67 -5.80 16.11
C PRO A 430 -19.58 -6.24 17.58
N LYS A 431 -20.49 -5.72 18.42
CA LYS A 431 -20.59 -6.07 19.84
C LYS A 431 -20.80 -7.58 19.99
N GLY A 432 -20.03 -8.21 20.88
CA GLY A 432 -20.13 -9.66 21.17
C GLY A 432 -19.18 -10.57 20.39
N ARG A 433 -18.42 -10.05 19.42
CA ARG A 433 -17.40 -10.85 18.73
C ARG A 433 -16.20 -11.10 19.63
N GLN A 434 -15.86 -12.37 19.85
CA GLN A 434 -14.70 -12.73 20.66
C GLN A 434 -13.40 -12.61 19.85
N PRO A 435 -12.31 -12.08 20.45
CA PRO A 435 -11.01 -11.97 19.79
C PRO A 435 -10.42 -13.35 19.47
N ILE A 436 -9.83 -13.48 18.29
CA ILE A 436 -9.21 -14.72 17.81
C ILE A 436 -7.84 -14.89 18.45
N THR A 437 -7.65 -15.96 19.22
CA THR A 437 -6.35 -16.23 19.86
C THR A 437 -5.36 -16.69 18.79
N THR A 438 -4.42 -15.82 18.43
CA THR A 438 -3.42 -16.10 17.40
C THR A 438 -2.11 -16.56 18.04
N ARG A 439 -1.54 -17.67 17.58
CA ARG A 439 -0.26 -18.22 18.07
C ARG A 439 0.64 -18.60 16.91
N TRP A 440 1.90 -18.20 17.00
CA TRP A 440 2.96 -18.70 16.14
C TRP A 440 3.66 -19.89 16.81
N VAL A 441 3.75 -21.00 16.07
CA VAL A 441 4.44 -22.23 16.48
C VAL A 441 5.46 -22.63 15.42
N LYS A 442 6.50 -23.34 15.86
CA LYS A 442 7.48 -23.94 14.96
C LYS A 442 6.99 -25.29 14.44
N HIS A 443 7.54 -25.76 13.32
CA HIS A 443 7.17 -27.06 12.73
C HIS A 443 7.39 -28.23 13.70
N GLU A 444 8.42 -28.15 14.55
CA GLU A 444 8.73 -29.17 15.55
C GLU A 444 7.63 -29.31 16.61
N GLN A 445 6.83 -28.26 16.82
CA GLN A 445 5.73 -28.22 17.79
C GLN A 445 4.38 -28.60 17.16
N PHE A 446 4.35 -28.86 15.85
CA PHE A 446 3.10 -29.10 15.12
C PHE A 446 2.36 -30.36 15.61
N SER A 447 3.09 -31.40 16.02
CA SER A 447 2.50 -32.64 16.58
C SER A 447 1.69 -32.40 17.86
N GLU A 448 2.11 -31.48 18.71
CA GLU A 448 1.36 -31.06 19.91
C GLU A 448 0.07 -30.32 19.50
N VAL A 449 0.15 -29.49 18.46
CA VAL A 449 -1.01 -28.79 17.89
C VAL A 449 -2.03 -29.78 17.33
N LEU A 450 -1.60 -30.80 16.58
CA LEU A 450 -2.50 -31.85 16.06
C LEU A 450 -3.24 -32.58 17.19
N SER A 451 -2.54 -32.88 18.29
CA SER A 451 -3.12 -33.53 19.47
C SER A 451 -4.17 -32.65 20.15
N TRP A 452 -3.92 -31.33 20.23
CA TRP A 452 -4.91 -30.37 20.74
C TRP A 452 -6.11 -30.22 19.81
N ILE A 453 -5.88 -30.12 18.48
CA ILE A 453 -6.96 -30.04 17.48
C ILE A 453 -7.88 -31.25 17.57
N LYS A 454 -7.34 -32.46 17.75
CA LYS A 454 -8.12 -33.68 17.96
C LYS A 454 -9.11 -33.54 19.12
N ALA A 455 -8.70 -32.94 20.24
CA ALA A 455 -9.58 -32.70 21.38
C ALA A 455 -10.66 -31.65 21.09
N GLU A 456 -10.36 -30.64 20.27
CA GLU A 456 -11.34 -29.61 19.87
C GLU A 456 -12.35 -30.11 18.84
N VAL A 457 -11.94 -30.94 17.88
CA VAL A 457 -12.85 -31.63 16.94
C VAL A 457 -13.80 -32.55 17.71
N ALA A 458 -13.32 -33.24 18.75
CA ALA A 458 -14.18 -34.03 19.64
C ALA A 458 -15.20 -33.17 20.43
N LYS A 459 -14.94 -31.85 20.59
CA LYS A 459 -15.89 -30.85 21.11
C LYS A 459 -16.70 -30.18 20.00
N ASP A 460 -16.88 -30.88 18.90
CA ASP A 460 -17.81 -30.48 17.84
C ASP A 460 -17.33 -29.21 17.08
N SER A 461 -16.03 -28.94 17.08
CA SER A 461 -15.40 -27.84 16.33
C SER A 461 -14.96 -28.27 14.93
N GLN A 462 -14.99 -27.33 13.98
CA GLN A 462 -14.45 -27.55 12.62
C GLN A 462 -13.16 -26.76 12.41
N VAL A 463 -12.30 -27.27 11.52
CA VAL A 463 -10.91 -26.81 11.36
C VAL A 463 -10.59 -26.55 9.89
N TYR A 464 -9.96 -25.42 9.63
CA TYR A 464 -9.31 -25.14 8.35
C TYR A 464 -7.81 -25.41 8.44
N PHE A 465 -7.25 -26.12 7.46
CA PHE A 465 -5.81 -26.23 7.23
C PHE A 465 -5.47 -25.59 5.89
N ILE A 466 -4.63 -24.56 5.93
CA ILE A 466 -4.21 -23.81 4.75
C ILE A 466 -2.80 -24.21 4.35
N SER A 467 -2.65 -24.74 3.14
CA SER A 467 -1.38 -25.02 2.51
C SER A 467 -0.80 -23.73 1.88
N PRO A 468 0.53 -23.53 1.92
CA PRO A 468 1.18 -22.40 1.25
C PRO A 468 0.92 -22.40 -0.25
N LEU A 469 0.79 -21.19 -0.79
CA LEU A 469 0.97 -20.92 -2.22
C LEU A 469 2.46 -20.66 -2.51
N ILE A 470 2.90 -21.09 -3.68
CA ILE A 470 4.14 -20.68 -4.32
C ILE A 470 3.72 -19.86 -5.53
N GLU A 471 3.94 -18.54 -5.46
CA GLU A 471 3.47 -17.55 -6.45
C GLU A 471 3.85 -17.88 -7.91
N GLU A 472 4.86 -18.71 -8.11
CA GLU A 472 5.38 -19.10 -9.43
C GLU A 472 4.83 -20.45 -9.96
N SER A 473 4.07 -21.24 -9.18
CA SER A 473 3.65 -22.58 -9.64
C SER A 473 2.40 -23.18 -8.98
N GLU A 474 1.27 -23.07 -9.69
CA GLU A 474 0.01 -23.76 -9.32
C GLU A 474 0.11 -25.30 -9.27
N THR A 475 1.13 -25.88 -9.91
CA THR A 475 1.36 -27.34 -9.86
C THR A 475 2.01 -27.78 -8.57
N LEU A 476 2.84 -26.93 -7.96
CA LEU A 476 3.43 -27.17 -6.65
C LEU A 476 2.39 -26.96 -5.54
N ASP A 477 1.51 -25.97 -5.67
CA ASP A 477 0.45 -25.70 -4.69
C ASP A 477 -0.49 -26.90 -4.50
N LEU A 478 -0.90 -27.52 -5.61
CA LEU A 478 -1.75 -28.70 -5.59
C LEU A 478 -1.04 -29.88 -4.90
N LYS A 479 0.24 -30.10 -5.19
CA LYS A 479 1.02 -31.17 -4.54
C LYS A 479 1.15 -30.95 -3.04
N ASN A 480 1.36 -29.71 -2.60
CA ASN A 480 1.46 -29.38 -1.18
C ASN A 480 0.13 -29.62 -0.47
N ALA A 481 -0.99 -29.20 -1.06
CA ALA A 481 -2.33 -29.40 -0.49
C ALA A 481 -2.71 -30.90 -0.45
N GLU A 482 -2.40 -31.67 -1.49
CA GLU A 482 -2.63 -33.12 -1.53
C GLU A 482 -1.76 -33.88 -0.51
N ALA A 483 -0.49 -33.48 -0.37
CA ALA A 483 0.41 -34.08 0.63
C ALA A 483 -0.06 -33.80 2.06
N LEU A 484 -0.44 -32.55 2.35
CA LEU A 484 -1.01 -32.17 3.65
C LEU A 484 -2.33 -32.90 3.91
N PHE A 485 -3.18 -33.06 2.89
CA PHE A 485 -4.41 -33.85 3.00
C PHE A 485 -4.13 -35.31 3.32
N ALA A 486 -3.15 -35.94 2.67
CA ALA A 486 -2.76 -37.32 2.94
C ALA A 486 -2.25 -37.50 4.38
N GLU A 487 -1.36 -36.61 4.84
CA GLU A 487 -0.83 -36.60 6.21
C GLU A 487 -1.94 -36.44 7.25
N LEU A 488 -2.84 -35.47 7.05
CA LEU A 488 -3.95 -35.24 7.95
C LEU A 488 -4.97 -36.37 7.90
N ASN A 489 -5.18 -37.02 6.76
CA ASN A 489 -6.07 -38.17 6.65
C ASN A 489 -5.50 -39.41 7.35
N GLU A 490 -4.18 -39.61 7.33
CA GLU A 490 -3.52 -40.64 8.13
C GLU A 490 -3.71 -40.39 9.63
N TYR A 491 -3.56 -39.13 10.07
CA TYR A 491 -3.68 -38.78 11.49
C TYR A 491 -5.13 -38.73 12.00
N PHE A 492 -6.05 -38.10 11.25
CA PHE A 492 -7.42 -37.79 11.66
C PHE A 492 -8.50 -38.70 11.07
N GLY A 493 -8.23 -39.39 9.96
CA GLY A 493 -9.27 -40.06 9.14
C GLY A 493 -10.05 -41.18 9.85
N LEU A 494 -9.53 -41.70 10.97
CA LEU A 494 -10.24 -42.69 11.79
C LEU A 494 -11.34 -42.06 12.69
N PHE A 495 -11.32 -40.75 12.91
CA PHE A 495 -12.22 -40.08 13.86
C PHE A 495 -12.78 -38.74 13.39
N ALA A 496 -12.37 -38.23 12.22
CA ALA A 496 -12.88 -37.01 11.63
C ALA A 496 -12.97 -37.16 10.11
N LYS A 497 -13.94 -36.47 9.49
CA LYS A 497 -14.09 -36.41 8.04
C LYS A 497 -13.32 -35.22 7.49
N ILE A 498 -12.50 -35.47 6.48
CA ILE A 498 -11.59 -34.48 5.92
C ILE A 498 -11.96 -34.22 4.46
N GLY A 499 -12.06 -32.95 4.08
CA GLY A 499 -12.19 -32.53 2.69
C GLY A 499 -10.89 -31.89 2.17
N LEU A 500 -10.74 -31.87 0.85
CA LEU A 500 -9.68 -31.16 0.14
C LEU A 500 -10.31 -30.14 -0.82
N LEU A 501 -9.80 -28.92 -0.84
CA LEU A 501 -10.23 -27.88 -1.76
C LEU A 501 -9.02 -27.16 -2.38
N HIS A 502 -8.91 -27.14 -3.71
CA HIS A 502 -7.80 -26.46 -4.38
C HIS A 502 -8.23 -25.72 -5.65
N GLY A 503 -7.36 -24.83 -6.14
CA GLY A 503 -7.64 -23.92 -7.25
C GLY A 503 -8.07 -24.61 -8.55
N LYS A 504 -7.50 -25.78 -8.84
CA LYS A 504 -7.80 -26.56 -10.07
C LYS A 504 -9.12 -27.33 -10.08
N MET A 505 -9.84 -27.41 -8.96
CA MET A 505 -11.16 -28.08 -8.93
C MET A 505 -12.17 -27.26 -9.73
N LYS A 506 -13.17 -27.93 -10.31
CA LYS A 506 -14.28 -27.23 -10.96
C LYS A 506 -15.07 -26.43 -9.93
N ASN A 507 -15.67 -25.32 -10.34
CA ASN A 507 -16.43 -24.47 -9.41
C ASN A 507 -17.57 -25.24 -8.73
N ASP A 508 -18.29 -26.08 -9.46
CA ASP A 508 -19.37 -26.91 -8.91
C ASP A 508 -18.87 -27.86 -7.80
N GLU A 509 -17.66 -28.42 -7.95
CA GLU A 509 -17.03 -29.29 -6.95
C GLU A 509 -16.61 -28.51 -5.70
N LYS A 510 -16.02 -27.32 -5.89
CA LYS A 510 -15.67 -26.42 -4.78
C LYS A 510 -16.91 -26.02 -3.99
N ASP A 511 -17.97 -25.63 -4.69
CA ASP A 511 -19.24 -25.23 -4.11
C ASP A 511 -19.86 -26.39 -3.30
N GLN A 512 -19.81 -27.61 -3.84
CA GLN A 512 -20.28 -28.80 -3.14
C GLN A 512 -19.49 -29.06 -1.84
N ILE A 513 -18.16 -29.07 -1.89
CA ILE A 513 -17.31 -29.33 -0.72
C ILE A 513 -17.52 -28.25 0.35
N MET A 514 -17.63 -26.98 -0.05
CA MET A 514 -17.94 -25.90 0.88
C MET A 514 -19.32 -26.02 1.52
N GLN A 515 -20.33 -26.48 0.77
CA GLN A 515 -21.65 -26.78 1.32
C GLN A 515 -21.60 -27.96 2.30
N GLU A 516 -20.84 -29.01 1.99
CA GLU A 516 -20.65 -30.16 2.88
C GLU A 516 -19.94 -29.76 4.17
N PHE A 517 -18.91 -28.92 4.08
CA PHE A 517 -18.23 -28.37 5.24
C PHE A 517 -19.17 -27.47 6.06
N LYS A 518 -19.90 -26.55 5.42
CA LYS A 518 -20.89 -25.70 6.12
C LYS A 518 -22.00 -26.51 6.80
N ALA A 519 -22.45 -27.60 6.18
CA ALA A 519 -23.45 -28.51 6.72
C ALA A 519 -22.89 -29.52 7.73
N LYS A 520 -21.61 -29.38 8.12
CA LYS A 520 -20.93 -30.25 9.09
C LYS A 520 -20.86 -31.73 8.69
N LYS A 521 -20.84 -31.98 7.38
CA LYS A 521 -20.51 -33.31 6.84
C LYS A 521 -19.00 -33.56 6.83
N LEU A 522 -18.21 -32.49 6.90
CA LEU A 522 -16.75 -32.51 6.97
C LEU A 522 -16.32 -31.74 8.24
N ASP A 523 -15.43 -32.33 9.03
CA ASP A 523 -14.92 -31.74 10.26
C ASP A 523 -13.69 -30.87 10.00
N ILE A 524 -12.86 -31.31 9.04
CA ILE A 524 -11.60 -30.66 8.68
C ILE A 524 -11.61 -30.37 7.18
N LEU A 525 -11.20 -29.16 6.79
CA LEU A 525 -11.03 -28.78 5.39
C LEU A 525 -9.59 -28.36 5.13
N VAL A 526 -8.90 -29.12 4.28
CA VAL A 526 -7.57 -28.79 3.76
C VAL A 526 -7.74 -27.99 2.49
N SER A 527 -7.08 -26.84 2.39
CA SER A 527 -7.22 -25.98 1.22
C SER A 527 -5.99 -25.14 0.92
N THR A 528 -5.87 -24.69 -0.32
CA THR A 528 -5.03 -23.52 -0.65
C THR A 528 -5.78 -22.23 -0.29
N THR A 529 -5.28 -21.06 -0.69
CA THR A 529 -5.93 -19.75 -0.46
C THR A 529 -7.30 -19.56 -1.11
N VAL A 530 -7.85 -20.57 -1.78
CA VAL A 530 -9.17 -20.47 -2.44
C VAL A 530 -10.30 -20.22 -1.43
N ILE A 531 -10.13 -20.53 -0.14
CA ILE A 531 -11.06 -20.15 0.95
C ILE A 531 -11.17 -18.62 1.14
N GLU A 532 -10.29 -17.83 0.51
CA GLU A 532 -10.41 -16.36 0.46
C GLU A 532 -11.81 -15.90 -0.01
N VAL A 533 -12.62 -16.75 -0.64
CA VAL A 533 -13.96 -16.38 -1.07
C VAL A 533 -15.02 -16.67 0.00
N GLY A 534 -15.16 -15.74 0.94
CA GLY A 534 -16.48 -15.31 1.42
C GLY A 534 -17.35 -16.20 2.32
N VAL A 535 -17.16 -17.52 2.36
CA VAL A 535 -18.13 -18.43 3.00
C VAL A 535 -18.09 -18.32 4.52
N ASP A 536 -19.25 -18.05 5.12
CA ASP A 536 -19.43 -18.03 6.57
C ASP A 536 -19.73 -19.43 7.10
N VAL A 537 -18.85 -19.96 7.96
CA VAL A 537 -19.01 -21.23 8.68
C VAL A 537 -18.88 -20.96 10.18
N PRO A 538 -19.99 -20.68 10.90
CA PRO A 538 -19.96 -20.27 12.31
C PRO A 538 -19.30 -21.28 13.26
N ASN A 539 -19.31 -22.56 12.90
CA ASN A 539 -18.74 -23.64 13.71
C ASN A 539 -17.25 -23.95 13.38
N ALA A 540 -16.67 -23.27 12.39
CA ALA A 540 -15.24 -23.30 12.14
C ALA A 540 -14.52 -22.38 13.14
N THR A 541 -13.85 -22.99 14.13
CA THR A 541 -13.23 -22.26 15.25
C THR A 541 -11.71 -22.26 15.19
N ILE A 542 -11.10 -23.11 14.36
CA ILE A 542 -9.64 -23.23 14.29
C ILE A 542 -9.18 -23.01 12.85
N MET A 543 -8.24 -22.08 12.67
CA MET A 543 -7.53 -21.82 11.43
C MET A 543 -6.06 -22.22 11.62
N VAL A 544 -5.55 -23.13 10.80
CA VAL A 544 -4.14 -23.54 10.80
C VAL A 544 -3.52 -23.14 9.47
N ILE A 545 -2.45 -22.36 9.50
CA ILE A 545 -1.76 -21.88 8.29
C ILE A 545 -0.36 -22.49 8.29
N MET A 546 -0.09 -23.37 7.33
CA MET A 546 1.20 -24.02 7.13
C MET A 546 2.15 -23.10 6.38
N ASP A 547 3.44 -23.13 6.75
CA ASP A 547 4.47 -22.22 6.22
C ASP A 547 4.00 -20.75 6.19
N ALA A 548 3.43 -20.28 7.31
CA ALA A 548 2.77 -18.97 7.40
C ALA A 548 3.70 -17.79 7.03
N ASP A 549 5.01 -17.95 7.12
CA ASP A 549 6.02 -16.95 6.71
C ASP A 549 6.11 -16.73 5.19
N ARG A 550 5.47 -17.58 4.39
CA ARG A 550 5.34 -17.39 2.93
C ARG A 550 4.19 -16.46 2.53
N PHE A 551 3.28 -16.15 3.45
CA PHE A 551 2.14 -15.28 3.18
C PHE A 551 2.43 -13.84 3.59
N GLY A 552 1.81 -12.89 2.90
CA GLY A 552 1.76 -11.49 3.34
C GLY A 552 0.87 -11.29 4.56
N LEU A 553 1.06 -10.21 5.34
CA LEU A 553 0.21 -9.95 6.51
C LEU A 553 -1.26 -9.82 6.14
N SER A 554 -1.55 -9.14 5.03
CA SER A 554 -2.92 -8.96 4.56
C SER A 554 -3.63 -10.29 4.26
N GLN A 555 -2.91 -11.25 3.67
CA GLN A 555 -3.45 -12.61 3.41
C GLN A 555 -3.65 -13.39 4.70
N LEU A 556 -2.68 -13.38 5.61
CA LEU A 556 -2.79 -14.02 6.92
C LEU A 556 -3.99 -13.46 7.71
N HIS A 557 -4.20 -12.15 7.64
CA HIS A 557 -5.33 -11.48 8.27
C HIS A 557 -6.67 -11.92 7.68
N GLN A 558 -6.79 -11.98 6.36
CA GLN A 558 -7.99 -12.50 5.69
C GLN A 558 -8.29 -13.94 6.08
N LEU A 559 -7.28 -14.81 6.08
CA LEU A 559 -7.41 -16.21 6.48
C LEU A 559 -7.82 -16.32 7.96
N ARG A 560 -7.20 -15.56 8.86
CA ARG A 560 -7.60 -15.48 10.27
C ARG A 560 -9.08 -15.07 10.40
N GLY A 561 -9.54 -14.10 9.61
CA GLY A 561 -10.93 -13.62 9.62
C GLY A 561 -11.98 -14.62 9.10
N ARG A 562 -11.57 -15.81 8.62
CA ARG A 562 -12.48 -16.90 8.22
C ARG A 562 -12.98 -17.73 9.40
N VAL A 563 -12.39 -17.58 10.59
CA VAL A 563 -12.88 -18.16 11.85
C VAL A 563 -13.37 -17.07 12.80
N GLY A 564 -13.98 -17.44 13.94
CA GLY A 564 -14.48 -16.47 14.93
C GLY A 564 -15.77 -15.77 14.51
N ARG A 565 -16.65 -16.52 13.83
CA ARG A 565 -17.97 -16.05 13.37
C ARG A 565 -19.12 -16.56 14.24
N GLY A 566 -18.91 -17.64 15.00
CA GLY A 566 -19.83 -18.11 16.02
C GLY A 566 -19.53 -17.56 17.42
N THR A 567 -20.20 -18.14 18.42
CA THR A 567 -20.01 -17.78 19.85
C THR A 567 -18.83 -18.50 20.51
N LYS A 568 -18.30 -19.56 19.87
CA LYS A 568 -17.17 -20.34 20.38
C LYS A 568 -15.87 -19.56 20.22
N LYS A 569 -15.01 -19.66 21.23
CA LYS A 569 -13.65 -19.11 21.19
C LYS A 569 -12.89 -19.70 20.00
N SER A 570 -12.27 -18.84 19.21
CA SER A 570 -11.59 -19.22 17.97
C SER A 570 -10.09 -18.97 18.02
N TYR A 571 -9.35 -19.73 17.23
CA TYR A 571 -7.89 -19.79 17.26
C TYR A 571 -7.32 -19.71 15.84
N ALA A 572 -6.19 -19.01 15.70
CA ALA A 572 -5.39 -19.00 14.49
C ALA A 572 -3.97 -19.46 14.82
N ILE A 573 -3.54 -20.58 14.24
CA ILE A 573 -2.23 -21.18 14.46
C ILE A 573 -1.38 -20.96 13.21
N LEU A 574 -0.31 -20.20 13.36
CA LEU A 574 0.67 -19.92 12.32
C LEU A 574 1.82 -20.92 12.50
N VAL A 575 1.96 -21.88 11.59
CA VAL A 575 3.04 -22.88 11.62
C VAL A 575 4.14 -22.40 10.68
N ALA A 576 5.29 -21.98 11.22
CA ALA A 576 6.35 -21.40 10.40
C ALA A 576 7.73 -21.47 11.08
N ASN A 577 8.78 -21.71 10.28
CA ASN A 577 10.19 -21.63 10.71
C ASN A 577 10.94 -20.55 9.90
N PRO A 578 10.57 -19.26 10.03
CA PRO A 578 11.16 -18.18 9.25
C PRO A 578 12.67 -18.05 9.49
N LYS A 579 13.44 -18.06 8.39
CA LYS A 579 14.89 -17.89 8.42
C LYS A 579 15.31 -16.41 8.41
N SER A 580 14.49 -15.55 7.81
CA SER A 580 14.74 -14.10 7.69
C SER A 580 14.16 -13.33 8.88
N ASP A 581 14.77 -12.19 9.20
CA ASP A 581 14.24 -11.31 10.27
C ASP A 581 12.91 -10.66 9.87
N SER A 582 12.71 -10.34 8.59
CA SER A 582 11.41 -9.92 8.06
C SER A 582 10.32 -10.96 8.30
N GLY A 583 10.60 -12.25 8.06
CA GLY A 583 9.65 -13.34 8.32
C GLY A 583 9.28 -13.46 9.81
N LYS A 584 10.27 -13.34 10.71
CA LYS A 584 10.02 -13.34 12.16
C LYS A 584 9.18 -12.15 12.60
N GLN A 585 9.49 -10.96 12.08
CA GLN A 585 8.77 -9.73 12.38
C GLN A 585 7.30 -9.83 11.94
N ARG A 586 7.06 -10.41 10.75
CA ARG A 586 5.72 -10.67 10.23
C ARG A 586 4.90 -11.58 11.17
N MET A 587 5.48 -12.69 11.60
CA MET A 587 4.80 -13.61 12.53
C MET A 587 4.49 -12.93 13.86
N LYS A 588 5.43 -12.16 14.39
CA LYS A 588 5.26 -11.40 15.64
C LYS A 588 4.09 -10.42 15.54
N ILE A 589 4.09 -9.55 14.52
CA ILE A 589 3.02 -8.55 14.31
C ILE A 589 1.65 -9.22 14.20
N MET A 590 1.55 -10.33 13.46
CA MET A 590 0.30 -11.07 13.31
C MET A 590 -0.24 -11.64 14.64
N THR A 591 0.64 -11.89 15.63
CA THR A 591 0.24 -12.35 16.97
C THR A 591 -0.09 -11.22 17.95
N GLU A 592 0.39 -10.00 17.71
CA GLU A 592 0.27 -8.86 18.63
C GLU A 592 -1.03 -8.07 18.43
N THR A 593 -1.55 -8.00 17.19
CA THR A 593 -2.74 -7.21 16.88
C THR A 593 -3.78 -7.98 16.07
N GLN A 594 -5.05 -7.67 16.33
CA GLN A 594 -6.18 -8.16 15.54
C GLN A 594 -6.71 -7.13 14.55
N ASN A 595 -6.29 -5.87 14.68
CA ASN A 595 -6.79 -4.78 13.86
C ASN A 595 -6.18 -4.86 12.46
N GLY A 596 -7.02 -5.13 11.46
CA GLY A 596 -6.60 -5.25 10.08
C GLY A 596 -5.99 -3.97 9.48
N PHE A 597 -6.34 -2.78 9.99
CA PHE A 597 -5.74 -1.51 9.54
C PHE A 597 -4.29 -1.40 9.99
N ILE A 598 -4.00 -1.77 11.24
CA ILE A 598 -2.62 -1.80 11.76
C ILE A 598 -1.79 -2.84 10.99
N LEU A 599 -2.37 -4.03 10.74
CA LEU A 599 -1.68 -5.06 9.98
C LEU A 599 -1.37 -4.63 8.54
N ALA A 600 -2.29 -3.93 7.89
CA ALA A 600 -2.08 -3.42 6.54
C ALA A 600 -1.01 -2.34 6.49
N GLU A 601 -0.97 -1.43 7.48
CA GLU A 601 0.08 -0.41 7.61
C GLU A 601 1.46 -1.06 7.77
N GLU A 602 1.58 -2.09 8.62
CA GLU A 602 2.83 -2.82 8.81
C GLU A 602 3.22 -3.66 7.57
N ASP A 603 2.24 -4.23 6.84
CA ASP A 603 2.48 -4.94 5.57
C ASP A 603 3.04 -3.99 4.51
N LEU A 604 2.46 -2.79 4.42
CA LEU A 604 2.91 -1.71 3.54
C LEU A 604 4.35 -1.29 3.86
N LYS A 605 4.65 -1.02 5.15
CA LYS A 605 6.01 -0.67 5.60
C LYS A 605 7.03 -1.76 5.28
N MET A 606 6.65 -3.03 5.43
CA MET A 606 7.54 -4.17 5.15
C MET A 606 7.79 -4.40 3.66
N ARG A 607 6.80 -4.14 2.79
CA ARG A 607 6.91 -4.30 1.34
C ARG A 607 7.59 -3.11 0.66
N GLY A 608 7.50 -1.92 1.25
CA GLY A 608 7.99 -0.67 0.66
C GLY A 608 7.00 -0.10 -0.37
N SER A 609 7.18 1.18 -0.70
CA SER A 609 6.26 1.98 -1.52
C SER A 609 6.21 1.58 -3.01
N GLY A 610 7.25 0.94 -3.53
CA GLY A 610 7.44 0.72 -4.98
C GLY A 610 6.71 -0.47 -5.63
N GLU A 611 6.29 -1.49 -4.87
CA GLU A 611 5.68 -2.70 -5.44
C GLU A 611 4.14 -2.73 -5.39
N ILE A 612 3.51 -2.08 -4.39
CA ILE A 612 2.07 -2.21 -4.14
C ILE A 612 1.24 -1.35 -5.09
N PHE A 613 1.72 -0.15 -5.36
CA PHE A 613 1.14 0.73 -6.33
C PHE A 613 2.04 0.61 -7.54
N GLY A 614 1.63 -0.12 -8.58
CA GLY A 614 2.31 -0.01 -9.87
C GLY A 614 2.28 1.45 -10.28
N LEU A 615 3.32 2.21 -9.92
CA LEU A 615 3.36 3.68 -10.00
C LEU A 615 3.10 4.16 -11.43
N ARG A 616 3.41 3.31 -12.43
CA ARG A 616 3.15 3.56 -13.85
C ARG A 616 1.72 3.27 -14.33
N GLN A 617 0.92 2.50 -13.58
CA GLN A 617 -0.47 2.15 -13.96
C GLN A 617 -1.52 2.91 -13.16
N SER A 618 -1.15 3.46 -11.99
CA SER A 618 -2.07 4.13 -11.06
C SER A 618 -2.15 5.65 -11.24
N GLY A 619 -1.27 6.26 -12.06
CA GLY A 619 -1.26 7.71 -12.30
C GLY A 619 -0.82 8.54 -11.09
N LEU A 620 -0.18 7.91 -10.09
CA LEU A 620 0.40 8.59 -8.93
C LEU A 620 1.76 9.21 -9.31
N PRO A 621 2.03 10.47 -8.93
CA PRO A 621 3.32 11.10 -9.19
C PRO A 621 4.44 10.43 -8.37
N GLU A 622 5.63 10.34 -8.96
CA GLU A 622 6.84 10.02 -8.21
C GLU A 622 7.23 11.26 -7.37
N PHE A 623 7.22 11.11 -6.05
CA PHE A 623 7.66 12.15 -5.12
C PHE A 623 9.18 12.20 -5.07
N ILE A 624 9.77 13.39 -4.94
CA ILE A 624 11.23 13.59 -4.93
C ILE A 624 11.79 13.18 -3.56
N ALA A 625 11.10 13.54 -2.47
CA ALA A 625 11.56 13.29 -1.12
C ALA A 625 10.58 12.45 -0.28
N ALA A 626 9.27 12.63 -0.49
CA ALA A 626 8.26 11.94 0.30
C ALA A 626 8.07 10.48 -0.11
N ASP A 627 7.82 9.62 0.87
CA ASP A 627 7.36 8.26 0.66
C ASP A 627 5.98 8.11 1.30
N LEU A 628 4.95 7.84 0.51
CA LEU A 628 3.56 7.78 0.98
C LEU A 628 3.35 6.81 2.16
N VAL A 629 4.14 5.74 2.22
CA VAL A 629 4.04 4.69 3.24
C VAL A 629 4.82 5.08 4.48
N ASN A 630 6.10 5.44 4.31
CA ASN A 630 6.98 5.77 5.43
C ASN A 630 6.62 7.12 6.07
N ASP A 631 6.08 8.05 5.29
CA ASP A 631 5.68 9.39 5.72
C ASP A 631 4.15 9.52 5.90
N TYR A 632 3.46 8.41 6.15
CA TYR A 632 2.01 8.35 6.32
C TYR A 632 1.46 9.41 7.31
N ASN A 633 2.18 9.65 8.42
CA ASN A 633 1.78 10.67 9.39
C ASN A 633 1.80 12.10 8.81
N ILE A 634 2.78 12.40 7.94
CA ILE A 634 2.87 13.70 7.25
C ILE A 634 1.73 13.80 6.22
N LEU A 635 1.46 12.71 5.49
CA LEU A 635 0.37 12.61 4.52
C LEU A 635 -1.01 12.86 5.14
N GLU A 636 -1.31 12.26 6.29
CA GLU A 636 -2.57 12.46 7.02
C GLU A 636 -2.76 13.91 7.45
N VAL A 637 -1.70 14.55 7.95
CA VAL A 637 -1.74 15.96 8.35
C VAL A 637 -1.96 16.84 7.11
N ALA A 638 -1.17 16.63 6.05
CA ALA A 638 -1.30 17.33 4.78
C ALA A 638 -2.73 17.25 4.21
N ARG A 639 -3.35 16.06 4.25
CA ARG A 639 -4.74 15.87 3.81
C ARG A 639 -5.73 16.66 4.65
N LYS A 640 -5.60 16.63 5.99
CA LYS A 640 -6.51 17.37 6.89
C LYS A 640 -6.51 18.86 6.59
N GLU A 641 -5.32 19.44 6.44
CA GLU A 641 -5.18 20.87 6.11
C GLU A 641 -5.72 21.18 4.72
N ALA A 642 -5.46 20.34 3.73
CA ALA A 642 -6.01 20.51 2.37
C ALA A 642 -7.55 20.49 2.38
N VAL A 643 -8.17 19.54 3.09
CA VAL A 643 -9.63 19.47 3.22
C VAL A 643 -10.19 20.71 3.93
N GLU A 644 -9.52 21.19 4.97
CA GLU A 644 -9.94 22.38 5.73
C GLU A 644 -9.88 23.65 4.86
N ILE A 645 -8.82 23.81 4.06
CA ILE A 645 -8.67 24.92 3.11
C ILE A 645 -9.82 24.94 2.09
N PHE A 646 -10.19 23.79 1.54
CA PHE A 646 -11.30 23.72 0.57
C PHE A 646 -12.67 23.92 1.21
N LYS A 647 -12.84 23.62 2.50
CA LYS A 647 -14.07 23.97 3.25
C LYS A 647 -14.21 25.47 3.45
N ASN A 648 -13.09 26.17 3.65
CA ASN A 648 -13.02 27.61 3.83
C ASN A 648 -12.42 28.29 2.59
N ALA A 649 -12.86 27.87 1.39
CA ALA A 649 -12.24 28.28 0.13
C ALA A 649 -12.18 29.81 -0.06
N ASP A 650 -13.17 30.53 0.49
CA ASP A 650 -13.25 32.00 0.46
C ASP A 650 -12.09 32.70 1.20
N GLU A 651 -11.47 32.03 2.17
CA GLU A 651 -10.32 32.54 2.93
C GLU A 651 -8.98 32.30 2.21
N PHE A 652 -8.94 31.39 1.23
CA PHE A 652 -7.72 30.98 0.53
C PHE A 652 -7.84 31.00 -1.01
N PRO A 653 -8.40 32.07 -1.62
CA PRO A 653 -8.68 32.08 -3.07
C PRO A 653 -7.41 31.97 -3.91
N ASP A 654 -6.33 32.64 -3.50
CA ASP A 654 -5.05 32.62 -4.24
C ASP A 654 -4.38 31.25 -4.22
N LEU A 655 -4.45 30.53 -3.09
CA LEU A 655 -3.88 29.21 -2.96
C LEU A 655 -4.62 28.19 -3.82
N ILE A 656 -5.96 28.27 -3.85
CA ILE A 656 -6.79 27.37 -4.65
C ILE A 656 -6.63 27.68 -6.15
N ALA A 657 -6.56 28.96 -6.53
CA ALA A 657 -6.38 29.37 -7.93
C ALA A 657 -5.03 28.92 -8.53
N GLN A 658 -3.99 28.75 -7.70
CA GLN A 658 -2.68 28.25 -8.13
C GLN A 658 -2.67 26.75 -8.41
N VAL A 659 -3.68 25.99 -7.96
CA VAL A 659 -3.78 24.55 -8.20
C VAL A 659 -4.31 24.29 -9.61
N ASN A 660 -3.41 24.14 -10.58
CA ASN A 660 -3.78 23.76 -11.93
C ASN A 660 -4.25 22.29 -11.98
N VAL A 661 -5.48 22.08 -12.46
CA VAL A 661 -6.13 20.77 -12.62
C VAL A 661 -6.34 20.39 -14.09
N ASP A 662 -5.86 21.20 -15.03
CA ASP A 662 -5.89 20.88 -16.47
C ASP A 662 -4.67 20.01 -16.82
N GLY A 663 -4.92 18.72 -17.12
CA GLY A 663 -3.88 17.76 -17.53
C GLY A 663 -3.75 16.49 -16.67
N GLY A 664 -4.46 16.38 -15.53
CA GLY A 664 -4.27 15.27 -14.60
C GLY A 664 -3.04 15.46 -13.72
N PHE A 665 -2.43 14.39 -13.22
CA PHE A 665 -1.22 14.45 -12.37
C PHE A 665 0.10 14.65 -13.15
N ASP A 666 0.05 14.56 -14.48
CA ASP A 666 1.21 14.63 -15.39
C ASP A 666 1.83 16.03 -15.51
#